data_AF-A0A0A0HY53-F1
#
_entry.id   AF-A0A0A0HY53-F1
#
_cell.length_a   1.000
_cell.length_b   1.000
_cell.length_c   1.000
_cell.angle_alpha   90.00
_cell.angle_beta   90.00
_cell.angle_gamma   90.00
#
_symmetry.space_group_name_H-M   'P 1'
#
loop_
_entity.id
_entity.type
_entity.pdbx_description
1 polymer ?
#
loop_
_entity_poly.entity_id
_entity_poly.type
_entity_poly.pdbx_seq_one_letter_code
_entity_poly.pdbx_strand_id
1 'polypeptide(L)'
;MATTNSSSLGKTSARTAIILYGSETGNSRDVADELGRLAERLRFTARVCELNAIKAESLHDYDIAIFVVSTTGQGDFPANAQVFWKSLLLKRLPPTFLHGVNFALFGLGDSSYPKFNWASRKLYKRLLQLGANELYPCGEADEQHPEGFDGTFIPWSLDLRKHLLDKYPLAPGQHPIPDDVRLPPKWVLARRDSSKPEVTSSYPDVAISDLQSGRQLRDASVPPYFTHDLRPIPNTVSATLTMNNRVTPEIHWQDVRHLILTTPGSIPYSPGDILQITPRNFVSDVDSLISIMGWQKQADIPLCFVPNAEYVGHTDMSTPEIPFLLRSPGFTLRTLLTDYLDIMAIPRRSFFSNISHFTSDITHRERLQEFTNPKYIDEFYDYTSRPRRSILEVLHEFDSVKIPWQQVCAVFPVLRGRQFSLASGGKLKKVEVLPGSNSTTVSTRFDLLVAVVKYQTVIKKMREGVCTRYLAALQPGSSLKVHVQKGGLNSSMRQLLEPTVLIGPGTGVAPLRSMLWEKAAMATAFRQRHGADVPVPLGPIVLLFGGRNRKADFFFEDEWEELKKVLDLTVITAFSRDQREKIYVQDRIREHAELFFSILHDLGGTVYICGSSGKMPQAVREALIEVFQMFGRSVSEEAPYSREMAEKYLMNMEKAFLYAGRLKIAAEIGNHVTQIKIQPIGKPPAAEMLSERGYSMAEAGLEAEQRTTFNSQAATHQNYCPDSQLPQSFSNCVIRLKIGKDCCIHKSASLYILYFLSTMAANALRILVPVKRVIDFAIKPRINKTQTGVETAGVKHSLNPFDELSIEEAVRLRESKGPMSVSEILAISAGGPKCVDTLRTAMAMGADRSILVDVPEKPDQSGLEPLTVAKLLKNVVQKENINMVLLGKQAIDGDQGQTGQMLAGLLGWPQATQASKLVVKDDKGSIEVTREVDGGVETLKAKLPMVITTDLRLNTPRYASLPNIMKAKKKPLEKKTLADFEIVDEKRLKTLKVTEPPARQGGGKVEDVDGMISKLKELGAL
;
A
#
# COMPACT_ATOMS: atom_id res chain seq x y z
N MET A 1 16.37 70.95 -35.33
CA MET A 1 16.84 69.91 -36.28
C MET A 1 16.95 68.59 -35.54
N ALA A 2 16.74 67.46 -36.21
CA ALA A 2 16.80 66.14 -35.58
C ALA A 2 18.08 65.39 -35.97
N THR A 3 18.66 64.64 -35.02
CA THR A 3 19.59 63.55 -35.30
C THR A 3 19.19 62.35 -34.43
N THR A 4 19.10 61.19 -35.07
CA THR A 4 18.60 59.94 -34.46
C THR A 4 19.71 59.19 -33.73
N ASN A 5 19.41 58.67 -32.54
CA ASN A 5 20.26 57.66 -31.88
C ASN A 5 19.53 56.30 -31.94
N SER A 6 20.15 55.30 -32.56
CA SER A 6 19.48 54.05 -32.98
C SER A 6 20.02 52.82 -32.26
N SER A 7 19.51 52.53 -31.06
CA SER A 7 19.94 51.35 -30.28
C SER A 7 18.93 50.87 -29.22
N SER A 8 17.72 50.50 -29.62
CA SER A 8 16.71 49.92 -28.70
C SER A 8 15.80 48.82 -29.31
N LEU A 9 16.34 48.03 -30.24
CA LEU A 9 15.73 46.74 -30.60
C LEU A 9 15.88 45.78 -29.41
N GLY A 10 14.81 45.67 -28.62
CA GLY A 10 14.84 44.99 -27.32
C GLY A 10 15.06 43.48 -27.43
N LYS A 11 16.02 42.97 -26.65
CA LYS A 11 16.02 41.54 -26.28
C LYS A 11 14.82 41.29 -25.38
N THR A 12 13.86 40.50 -25.85
CA THR A 12 12.84 39.90 -24.97
C THR A 12 13.53 38.95 -23.99
N SER A 13 13.66 39.36 -22.73
CA SER A 13 14.16 38.49 -21.66
C SER A 13 13.20 37.31 -21.48
N ALA A 14 13.67 36.11 -21.79
CA ALA A 14 12.91 34.89 -21.54
C ALA A 14 12.71 34.73 -20.03
N ARG A 15 11.49 34.36 -19.62
CA ARG A 15 11.17 34.15 -18.20
C ARG A 15 11.87 32.91 -17.67
N THR A 16 12.32 32.96 -16.43
CA THR A 16 13.14 31.91 -15.80
C THR A 16 12.54 31.46 -14.48
N ALA A 17 12.45 30.14 -14.27
CA ALA A 17 11.93 29.57 -13.02
C ALA A 17 12.83 28.42 -12.58
N ILE A 18 13.22 28.39 -11.30
CA ILE A 18 13.93 27.26 -10.71
C ILE A 18 13.03 26.52 -9.72
N ILE A 19 12.97 25.20 -9.84
CA ILE A 19 12.20 24.32 -8.95
C ILE A 19 13.19 23.41 -8.23
N LEU A 20 13.19 23.51 -6.90
CA LEU A 20 14.22 22.97 -6.03
C LEU A 20 13.62 21.97 -5.07
N TYR A 21 14.02 20.71 -5.17
CA TYR A 21 13.52 19.66 -4.29
C TYR A 21 14.51 19.21 -3.21
N GLY A 22 13.95 18.98 -2.01
CA GLY A 22 14.55 18.17 -0.97
C GLY A 22 13.69 16.93 -0.77
N SER A 23 14.23 15.74 -1.01
CA SER A 23 13.44 14.50 -0.92
C SER A 23 14.28 13.28 -0.57
N GLU A 24 13.75 12.45 0.33
CA GLU A 24 14.39 11.20 0.79
C GLU A 24 13.80 9.98 0.04
N THR A 25 12.48 9.84 0.08
CA THR A 25 11.73 8.81 -0.65
C THR A 25 11.35 9.22 -2.07
N GLY A 26 11.55 10.50 -2.42
CA GLY A 26 11.37 11.06 -3.75
C GLY A 26 9.99 11.66 -4.07
N ASN A 27 9.01 11.60 -3.17
CA ASN A 27 7.68 12.23 -3.39
C ASN A 27 7.81 13.73 -3.76
N SER A 28 8.75 14.45 -3.13
CA SER A 28 9.00 15.87 -3.40
C SER A 28 9.69 16.12 -4.74
N ARG A 29 10.42 15.12 -5.27
CA ARG A 29 10.90 15.16 -6.66
C ARG A 29 9.73 14.96 -7.62
N ASP A 30 8.91 13.94 -7.40
CA ASP A 30 7.74 13.65 -8.24
C ASP A 30 6.84 14.92 -8.37
N VAL A 31 6.65 15.68 -7.27
CA VAL A 31 5.96 16.98 -7.21
C VAL A 31 6.73 18.13 -7.88
N ALA A 32 8.05 18.23 -7.69
CA ALA A 32 8.88 19.26 -8.34
C ALA A 32 8.94 19.08 -9.87
N ASP A 33 9.01 17.84 -10.34
CA ASP A 33 8.92 17.48 -11.76
C ASP A 33 7.52 17.82 -12.33
N GLU A 34 6.47 17.94 -11.50
CA GLU A 34 5.15 18.46 -11.91
C GLU A 34 5.08 19.99 -11.94
N LEU A 35 5.64 20.67 -10.94
CA LEU A 35 5.72 22.13 -10.90
C LEU A 35 6.65 22.69 -12.00
N GLY A 36 7.70 21.95 -12.38
CA GLY A 36 8.51 22.26 -13.55
C GLY A 36 7.72 22.20 -14.86
N ARG A 37 6.94 21.11 -15.07
CA ARG A 37 6.01 20.99 -16.21
C ARG A 37 4.97 22.12 -16.20
N LEU A 38 4.42 22.49 -15.05
CA LEU A 38 3.49 23.60 -14.90
C LEU A 38 4.12 24.93 -15.36
N ALA A 39 5.34 25.24 -14.89
CA ALA A 39 6.07 26.44 -15.30
C ALA A 39 6.37 26.46 -16.82
N GLU A 40 6.75 25.33 -17.41
CA GLU A 40 6.95 25.19 -18.87
C GLU A 40 5.64 25.43 -19.65
N ARG A 41 4.51 24.93 -19.15
CA ARG A 41 3.18 25.24 -19.73
C ARG A 41 2.84 26.73 -19.65
N LEU A 42 3.35 27.44 -18.66
CA LEU A 42 3.26 28.91 -18.54
C LEU A 42 4.39 29.66 -19.27
N ARG A 43 5.12 28.98 -20.17
CA ARG A 43 6.21 29.54 -21.01
C ARG A 43 7.45 30.03 -20.24
N PHE A 44 7.65 29.58 -19.00
CA PHE A 44 8.92 29.78 -18.30
C PHE A 44 9.99 28.79 -18.79
N THR A 45 11.23 29.26 -18.86
CA THR A 45 12.42 28.40 -18.92
C THR A 45 12.60 27.78 -17.54
N ALA A 46 12.05 26.58 -17.35
CA ALA A 46 12.05 25.91 -16.05
C ALA A 46 13.27 24.99 -15.87
N ARG A 47 13.97 25.15 -14.75
CA ARG A 47 15.05 24.25 -14.31
C ARG A 47 14.64 23.53 -13.02
N VAL A 48 14.45 22.22 -13.10
CA VAL A 48 14.23 21.37 -11.90
C VAL A 48 15.56 20.77 -11.46
N CYS A 49 15.88 20.84 -10.17
CA CYS A 49 17.09 20.20 -9.59
C CYS A 49 17.01 19.99 -8.06
N GLU A 50 17.98 19.24 -7.52
CA GLU A 50 18.15 19.04 -6.08
C GLU A 50 18.64 20.31 -5.38
N LEU A 51 18.24 20.52 -4.13
CA LEU A 51 18.68 21.68 -3.32
C LEU A 51 20.21 21.76 -3.15
N ASN A 52 20.90 20.62 -3.03
CA ASN A 52 22.38 20.54 -2.96
C ASN A 52 23.09 20.85 -4.30
N ALA A 53 22.38 20.94 -5.42
CA ALA A 53 22.95 21.12 -6.76
C ALA A 53 23.12 22.59 -7.17
N ILE A 54 22.72 23.52 -6.30
CA ILE A 54 22.88 24.98 -6.48
C ILE A 54 23.52 25.63 -5.25
N LYS A 55 23.80 26.93 -5.37
CA LYS A 55 24.14 27.81 -4.23
C LYS A 55 22.96 28.75 -3.96
N ALA A 56 22.87 29.31 -2.76
CA ALA A 56 21.78 30.23 -2.42
C ALA A 56 21.87 31.56 -3.19
N GLU A 57 23.08 31.94 -3.59
CA GLU A 57 23.38 33.14 -4.38
C GLU A 57 22.76 33.08 -5.79
N SER A 58 22.70 31.89 -6.42
CA SER A 58 22.13 31.73 -7.77
C SER A 58 20.59 31.71 -7.79
N LEU A 59 19.92 32.06 -6.70
CA LEU A 59 18.47 32.30 -6.69
C LEU A 59 18.11 33.65 -7.34
N HIS A 60 19.07 34.59 -7.39
CA HIS A 60 18.91 35.90 -8.05
C HIS A 60 18.89 35.80 -9.59
N ASP A 61 19.28 34.66 -10.16
CA ASP A 61 19.31 34.42 -11.62
C ASP A 61 17.92 34.06 -12.20
N TYR A 62 16.89 33.90 -11.36
CA TYR A 62 15.56 33.42 -11.74
C TYR A 62 14.45 34.39 -11.31
N ASP A 63 13.44 34.60 -12.16
CA ASP A 63 12.25 35.40 -11.81
C ASP A 63 11.52 34.82 -10.58
N ILE A 64 11.58 33.48 -10.42
CA ILE A 64 10.85 32.69 -9.43
C ILE A 64 11.68 31.48 -8.96
N ALA A 65 11.73 31.27 -7.64
CA ALA A 65 12.19 30.02 -7.02
C ALA A 65 11.03 29.24 -6.36
N ILE A 66 10.83 27.97 -6.71
CA ILE A 66 9.79 27.12 -6.11
C ILE A 66 10.45 26.00 -5.30
N PHE A 67 10.21 25.97 -4.00
CA PHE A 67 10.81 25.00 -3.07
C PHE A 67 9.87 23.85 -2.75
N VAL A 68 10.29 22.59 -2.92
CA VAL A 68 9.48 21.40 -2.63
C VAL A 68 10.22 20.49 -1.65
N VAL A 69 9.79 20.44 -0.39
CA VAL A 69 10.61 19.84 0.69
C VAL A 69 9.80 18.86 1.53
N SER A 70 10.18 17.57 1.51
CA SER A 70 9.70 16.61 2.53
C SER A 70 10.41 16.82 3.85
N THR A 71 9.71 16.64 4.97
CA THR A 71 10.33 16.54 6.30
C THR A 71 10.75 15.09 6.60
N THR A 72 11.94 14.89 7.18
CA THR A 72 12.47 13.55 7.53
C THR A 72 12.79 13.42 9.01
N GLY A 73 13.09 12.19 9.46
CA GLY A 73 13.68 11.92 10.78
C GLY A 73 12.89 12.52 11.93
N GLN A 74 13.51 13.46 12.66
CA GLN A 74 12.89 14.17 13.78
C GLN A 74 12.71 15.65 13.46
N GLY A 75 12.09 15.92 12.31
CA GLY A 75 11.79 17.26 11.81
C GLY A 75 12.91 17.87 10.97
N ASP A 76 13.67 17.04 10.27
CA ASP A 76 14.94 17.37 9.64
C ASP A 76 14.85 17.44 8.12
N PHE A 77 15.92 17.92 7.49
CA PHE A 77 16.01 18.04 6.04
C PHE A 77 16.51 16.74 5.41
N PRO A 78 15.92 16.30 4.27
CA PRO A 78 16.42 15.20 3.45
C PRO A 78 17.90 15.36 3.10
N ALA A 79 18.60 14.25 2.87
CA ALA A 79 20.03 14.25 2.62
C ALA A 79 20.45 15.24 1.50
N ASN A 80 19.70 15.28 0.40
CA ASN A 80 19.95 16.19 -0.74
C ASN A 80 19.57 17.67 -0.50
N ALA A 81 19.06 18.03 0.68
CA ALA A 81 18.75 19.42 1.07
C ALA A 81 19.65 19.96 2.20
N GLN A 82 20.36 19.10 2.94
CA GLN A 82 21.09 19.53 4.14
C GLN A 82 22.23 20.51 3.88
N VAL A 83 22.91 20.41 2.73
CA VAL A 83 24.03 21.32 2.39
C VAL A 83 23.51 22.75 2.19
N PHE A 84 22.46 22.89 1.37
CA PHE A 84 21.79 24.16 1.11
C PHE A 84 21.22 24.79 2.40
N TRP A 85 20.53 23.99 3.21
CA TRP A 85 20.04 24.44 4.52
C TRP A 85 21.16 24.95 5.43
N LYS A 86 22.29 24.22 5.50
CA LYS A 86 23.47 24.65 6.28
C LYS A 86 24.08 25.95 5.75
N SER A 87 24.11 26.19 4.44
CA SER A 87 24.58 27.48 3.90
C SER A 87 23.69 28.67 4.30
N LEU A 88 22.36 28.51 4.36
CA LEU A 88 21.45 29.58 4.82
C LEU A 88 21.60 29.92 6.31
N LEU A 89 22.17 29.02 7.13
CA LEU A 89 22.37 29.23 8.57
C LEU A 89 23.68 29.95 8.93
N LEU A 90 24.52 30.32 7.96
CA LEU A 90 25.78 31.01 8.23
C LEU A 90 25.54 32.41 8.83
N LYS A 91 26.08 32.65 10.04
CA LYS A 91 25.95 33.93 10.79
C LYS A 91 26.42 35.18 10.01
N ARG A 92 27.22 35.01 8.96
CA ARG A 92 27.73 36.10 8.11
C ARG A 92 26.73 36.61 7.06
N LEU A 93 25.60 35.93 6.85
CA LEU A 93 24.63 36.34 5.84
C LEU A 93 23.78 37.51 6.36
N PRO A 94 23.72 38.65 5.65
CA PRO A 94 22.89 39.77 6.06
C PRO A 94 21.39 39.45 5.88
N PRO A 95 20.48 40.15 6.59
CA PRO A 95 19.03 40.01 6.40
C PRO A 95 18.50 40.39 5.01
N THR A 96 19.36 40.90 4.12
CA THR A 96 19.07 41.28 2.73
C THR A 96 19.69 40.35 1.69
N PHE A 97 20.31 39.23 2.11
CA PHE A 97 21.06 38.32 1.23
C PHE A 97 20.27 37.75 0.04
N LEU A 98 18.96 37.55 0.20
CA LEU A 98 18.01 37.10 -0.81
C LEU A 98 17.00 38.20 -1.19
N HIS A 99 17.31 39.48 -0.92
CA HIS A 99 16.46 40.61 -1.26
C HIS A 99 16.19 40.67 -2.78
N GLY A 100 14.91 40.57 -3.15
CA GLY A 100 14.46 40.54 -4.54
C GLY A 100 14.07 39.15 -5.06
N VAL A 101 14.54 38.06 -4.43
CA VAL A 101 14.14 36.69 -4.78
C VAL A 101 12.65 36.49 -4.46
N ASN A 102 11.83 36.23 -5.48
CA ASN A 102 10.44 35.80 -5.31
C ASN A 102 10.42 34.28 -5.11
N PHE A 103 9.71 33.77 -4.10
CA PHE A 103 9.62 32.33 -3.88
C PHE A 103 8.23 31.81 -3.52
N ALA A 104 7.91 30.60 -3.96
CA ALA A 104 6.78 29.80 -3.46
C ALA A 104 7.32 28.52 -2.82
N LEU A 105 6.58 27.91 -1.90
CA LEU A 105 7.04 26.73 -1.17
C LEU A 105 5.90 25.71 -0.95
N PHE A 106 6.20 24.44 -1.18
CA PHE A 106 5.33 23.31 -0.93
C PHE A 106 6.02 22.29 0.00
N GLY A 107 5.47 22.10 1.19
CA GLY A 107 5.92 21.13 2.17
C GLY A 107 5.24 19.78 2.01
N LEU A 108 5.98 18.69 2.19
CA LEU A 108 5.43 17.35 2.36
C LEU A 108 5.72 16.86 3.79
N GLY A 109 4.68 16.43 4.49
CA GLY A 109 4.76 15.90 5.86
C GLY A 109 3.79 14.74 6.10
N ASP A 110 3.81 14.23 7.32
CA ASP A 110 2.95 13.16 7.81
C ASP A 110 2.52 13.55 9.23
N SER A 111 1.21 13.71 9.47
CA SER A 111 0.68 14.22 10.74
C SER A 111 0.75 13.20 11.89
N SER A 112 1.11 11.95 11.62
CA SER A 112 1.43 10.97 12.68
C SER A 112 2.76 11.27 13.39
N TYR A 113 3.60 12.13 12.80
CA TYR A 113 4.85 12.62 13.39
C TYR A 113 4.64 13.96 14.12
N PRO A 114 5.10 14.14 15.38
CA PRO A 114 4.94 15.39 16.14
C PRO A 114 5.54 16.66 15.50
N LYS A 115 6.38 16.50 14.47
CA LYS A 115 7.06 17.57 13.74
C LYS A 115 6.59 17.63 12.28
N PHE A 116 5.27 17.63 12.11
CA PHE A 116 4.60 17.83 10.82
C PHE A 116 5.13 19.09 10.09
N ASN A 117 5.50 18.92 8.82
CA ASN A 117 6.04 19.94 7.92
C ASN A 117 7.20 20.81 8.51
N TRP A 118 7.98 20.26 9.44
CA TRP A 118 8.97 21.06 10.18
C TRP A 118 10.17 21.52 9.32
N ALA A 119 10.55 20.77 8.27
CA ALA A 119 11.64 21.19 7.36
C ALA A 119 11.20 22.34 6.43
N SER A 120 10.01 22.22 5.83
CA SER A 120 9.34 23.26 5.04
C SER A 120 9.15 24.53 5.86
N ARG A 121 8.62 24.44 7.09
CA ARG A 121 8.44 25.56 8.03
C ARG A 121 9.76 26.23 8.45
N LYS A 122 10.83 25.43 8.64
CA LYS A 122 12.19 25.96 8.90
C LYS A 122 12.72 26.76 7.71
N LEU A 123 12.58 26.23 6.49
CA LEU A 123 13.05 26.88 5.26
C LEU A 123 12.30 28.19 5.01
N TYR A 124 10.97 28.16 5.02
CA TYR A 124 10.10 29.33 4.85
C TYR A 124 10.52 30.50 5.73
N LYS A 125 10.59 30.27 7.05
CA LYS A 125 10.99 31.30 8.02
C LYS A 125 12.40 31.84 7.77
N ARG A 126 13.32 31.01 7.27
CA ARG A 126 14.71 31.44 7.01
C ARG A 126 14.85 32.22 5.69
N LEU A 127 14.05 31.91 4.68
CA LEU A 127 14.01 32.68 3.42
C LEU A 127 13.52 34.12 3.69
N LEU A 128 12.44 34.28 4.45
CA LEU A 128 11.94 35.60 4.88
C LEU A 128 12.98 36.37 5.72
N GLN A 129 13.66 35.71 6.67
CA GLN A 129 14.74 36.32 7.47
C GLN A 129 15.96 36.78 6.65
N LEU A 130 16.08 36.34 5.40
CA LEU A 130 17.15 36.72 4.48
C LEU A 130 16.65 37.68 3.38
N GLY A 131 15.40 38.16 3.48
CA GLY A 131 14.84 39.18 2.58
C GLY A 131 14.16 38.64 1.32
N ALA A 132 13.98 37.33 1.19
CA ALA A 132 13.22 36.75 0.09
C ALA A 132 11.72 37.05 0.25
N ASN A 133 11.03 37.29 -0.87
CA ASN A 133 9.61 37.65 -0.90
C ASN A 133 8.74 36.39 -1.13
N GLU A 134 7.78 36.12 -0.24
CA GLU A 134 6.76 35.09 -0.52
C GLU A 134 5.90 35.55 -1.72
N LEU A 135 5.89 34.73 -2.77
CA LEU A 135 5.16 34.95 -4.01
C LEU A 135 3.71 34.51 -3.88
N TYR A 136 3.50 33.34 -3.29
CA TYR A 136 2.20 32.69 -3.14
C TYR A 136 2.23 31.85 -1.85
N PRO A 137 1.14 31.82 -1.05
CA PRO A 137 1.13 31.18 0.27
C PRO A 137 1.63 29.73 0.28
N CYS A 138 2.47 29.41 1.25
CA CYS A 138 3.03 28.06 1.43
C CYS A 138 1.94 26.97 1.53
N GLY A 139 2.09 25.90 0.75
CA GLY A 139 1.26 24.69 0.85
C GLY A 139 1.89 23.65 1.76
N GLU A 140 1.09 22.89 2.52
CA GLU A 140 1.56 21.83 3.41
C GLU A 140 0.73 20.54 3.24
N ALA A 141 1.27 19.57 2.50
CA ALA A 141 0.65 18.26 2.32
C ALA A 141 0.82 17.35 3.54
N ASP A 142 -0.17 16.48 3.76
CA ASP A 142 -0.17 15.40 4.74
C ASP A 142 -0.36 14.03 4.07
N GLU A 143 0.61 13.12 4.26
CA GLU A 143 0.54 11.73 3.79
C GLU A 143 -0.58 10.91 4.50
N GLN A 144 -1.10 11.38 5.64
CA GLN A 144 -2.27 10.76 6.31
C GLN A 144 -3.62 11.20 5.76
N HIS A 145 -3.67 12.18 4.85
CA HIS A 145 -4.88 12.58 4.14
C HIS A 145 -5.43 11.38 3.32
N PRO A 146 -6.75 11.20 3.14
CA PRO A 146 -7.30 10.08 2.37
C PRO A 146 -6.77 9.99 0.93
N GLU A 147 -6.43 11.15 0.36
CA GLU A 147 -5.87 11.30 -0.98
C GLU A 147 -4.32 11.31 -1.00
N GLY A 148 -3.68 11.20 0.16
CA GLY A 148 -2.27 11.53 0.35
C GLY A 148 -1.96 12.99 0.01
N PHE A 149 -0.70 13.26 -0.38
CA PHE A 149 -0.25 14.62 -0.70
C PHE A 149 -0.99 15.27 -1.88
N ASP A 150 -1.56 14.49 -2.79
CA ASP A 150 -2.34 14.96 -3.94
C ASP A 150 -3.48 15.91 -3.50
N GLY A 151 -4.17 15.60 -2.42
CA GLY A 151 -5.35 16.36 -1.96
C GLY A 151 -5.06 17.80 -1.54
N THR A 152 -3.82 18.11 -1.14
CA THR A 152 -3.37 19.49 -0.94
C THR A 152 -2.65 20.03 -2.17
N PHE A 153 -1.87 19.19 -2.85
CA PHE A 153 -1.02 19.61 -3.97
C PHE A 153 -1.82 20.04 -5.20
N ILE A 154 -2.88 19.33 -5.55
CA ILE A 154 -3.70 19.59 -6.74
C ILE A 154 -4.38 20.98 -6.66
N PRO A 155 -5.19 21.31 -5.62
CA PRO A 155 -5.78 22.65 -5.54
C PRO A 155 -4.71 23.75 -5.43
N TRP A 156 -3.67 23.55 -4.61
CA TRP A 156 -2.59 24.53 -4.45
C TRP A 156 -1.85 24.84 -5.76
N SER A 157 -1.54 23.82 -6.56
CA SER A 157 -0.86 24.00 -7.86
C SER A 157 -1.77 24.66 -8.91
N LEU A 158 -3.07 24.37 -8.90
CA LEU A 158 -4.05 25.02 -9.78
C LEU A 158 -4.25 26.50 -9.45
N ASP A 159 -4.23 26.88 -8.18
CA ASP A 159 -4.34 28.28 -7.76
C ASP A 159 -3.01 29.04 -7.91
N LEU A 160 -1.87 28.39 -7.67
CA LEU A 160 -0.55 28.90 -8.05
C LEU A 160 -0.49 29.18 -9.57
N ARG A 161 -1.01 28.28 -10.42
CA ARG A 161 -1.04 28.46 -11.88
C ARG A 161 -1.77 29.75 -12.30
N LYS A 162 -2.86 30.10 -11.61
CA LYS A 162 -3.60 31.35 -11.84
C LYS A 162 -2.75 32.55 -11.41
N HIS A 163 -2.27 32.55 -10.16
CA HIS A 163 -1.43 33.63 -9.62
C HIS A 163 -0.18 33.89 -10.47
N LEU A 164 0.47 32.83 -10.99
CA LEU A 164 1.61 32.95 -11.88
C LEU A 164 1.25 33.62 -13.22
N LEU A 165 0.06 33.34 -13.78
CA LEU A 165 -0.43 34.05 -14.98
C LEU A 165 -0.81 35.50 -14.68
N ASP A 166 -1.39 35.79 -13.53
CA ASP A 166 -1.80 37.14 -13.14
C ASP A 166 -0.59 38.05 -12.89
N LYS A 167 0.43 37.57 -12.17
CA LYS A 167 1.66 38.32 -11.87
C LYS A 167 2.68 38.29 -13.02
N TYR A 168 2.64 37.28 -13.89
CA TYR A 168 3.49 37.17 -15.08
C TYR A 168 2.61 36.93 -16.33
N PRO A 169 1.86 37.95 -16.80
CA PRO A 169 0.93 37.80 -17.93
C PRO A 169 1.67 37.50 -19.24
N LEU A 170 1.15 36.58 -20.05
CA LEU A 170 1.75 36.22 -21.34
C LEU A 170 1.68 37.38 -22.35
N ALA A 171 2.55 37.37 -23.36
CA ALA A 171 2.52 38.36 -24.43
C ALA A 171 1.20 38.26 -25.24
N PRO A 172 0.68 39.37 -25.82
CA PRO A 172 -0.55 39.35 -26.61
C PRO A 172 -0.55 38.25 -27.68
N GLY A 173 -1.62 37.44 -27.72
CA GLY A 173 -1.75 36.29 -28.62
C GLY A 173 -1.00 35.01 -28.19
N GLN A 174 -0.23 35.03 -27.11
CA GLN A 174 0.33 33.81 -26.53
C GLN A 174 -0.59 33.20 -25.48
N HIS A 175 -0.78 31.88 -25.57
CA HIS A 175 -1.54 31.09 -24.61
C HIS A 175 -0.66 30.04 -23.90
N PRO A 176 -1.05 29.60 -22.69
CA PRO A 176 -0.41 28.46 -22.02
C PRO A 176 -0.43 27.21 -22.91
N ILE A 177 0.54 26.32 -22.75
CA ILE A 177 0.57 25.04 -23.47
C ILE A 177 -0.52 24.12 -22.89
N PRO A 178 -1.56 23.73 -23.66
CA PRO A 178 -2.70 22.96 -23.16
C PRO A 178 -2.29 21.63 -22.53
N ASP A 179 -3.01 21.18 -21.49
CA ASP A 179 -2.57 20.08 -20.62
C ASP A 179 -2.55 18.70 -21.31
N ASP A 180 -3.32 18.55 -22.40
CA ASP A 180 -3.34 17.41 -23.32
C ASP A 180 -2.18 17.42 -24.33
N VAL A 181 -1.53 18.57 -24.55
CA VAL A 181 -0.28 18.64 -25.34
C VAL A 181 0.86 18.11 -24.48
N ARG A 182 1.55 17.09 -24.99
CA ARG A 182 2.74 16.50 -24.35
C ARG A 182 3.93 17.44 -24.46
N LEU A 183 4.60 17.72 -23.34
CA LEU A 183 5.88 18.44 -23.35
C LEU A 183 7.02 17.50 -23.83
N PRO A 184 7.94 17.98 -24.68
CA PRO A 184 9.07 17.17 -25.14
C PRO A 184 10.06 16.90 -23.99
N PRO A 185 10.63 15.69 -23.87
CA PRO A 185 11.65 15.43 -22.86
C PRO A 185 12.94 16.19 -23.18
N LYS A 186 13.57 16.78 -22.16
CA LYS A 186 14.83 17.55 -22.31
C LYS A 186 16.02 16.70 -22.78
N TRP A 187 16.02 15.41 -22.39
CA TRP A 187 17.05 14.43 -22.73
C TRP A 187 16.40 13.20 -23.37
N VAL A 188 17.06 12.63 -24.36
CA VAL A 188 16.68 11.37 -25.03
C VAL A 188 17.88 10.44 -25.18
N LEU A 189 17.62 9.16 -25.38
CA LEU A 189 18.65 8.19 -25.72
C LEU A 189 18.89 8.17 -27.23
N ALA A 190 20.16 8.27 -27.62
CA ALA A 190 20.63 8.00 -28.97
C ALA A 190 21.49 6.72 -28.99
N ARG A 191 21.73 6.17 -30.18
CA ARG A 191 22.77 5.14 -30.36
C ARG A 191 24.14 5.80 -30.20
N ARG A 192 25.08 5.16 -29.50
CA ARG A 192 26.47 5.62 -29.45
C ARG A 192 27.11 5.37 -30.81
N ASP A 193 27.59 6.44 -31.42
CA ASP A 193 28.39 6.38 -32.65
C ASP A 193 29.86 6.11 -32.27
N SER A 194 30.42 5.01 -32.77
CA SER A 194 31.80 4.59 -32.49
C SER A 194 32.86 5.35 -33.30
N SER A 195 32.47 6.28 -34.17
CA SER A 195 33.39 7.06 -35.02
C SER A 195 33.89 8.38 -34.40
N LYS A 196 33.39 8.78 -33.22
CA LYS A 196 33.75 10.05 -32.56
C LYS A 196 34.76 9.82 -31.43
N PRO A 197 35.87 10.60 -31.38
CA PRO A 197 36.93 10.40 -30.40
C PRO A 197 36.50 10.77 -28.98
N GLU A 198 37.20 10.20 -27.99
CA GLU A 198 36.87 10.33 -26.58
C GLU A 198 37.35 11.65 -25.96
N VAL A 199 36.57 12.18 -25.01
CA VAL A 199 37.04 13.21 -24.08
C VAL A 199 37.68 12.50 -22.88
N THR A 200 38.99 12.31 -22.93
CA THR A 200 39.78 11.63 -21.90
C THR A 200 39.79 12.39 -20.56
N SER A 201 39.30 11.78 -19.48
CA SER A 201 39.52 12.31 -18.12
C SER A 201 39.53 11.23 -17.02
N SER A 202 40.72 10.67 -16.76
CA SER A 202 41.21 10.24 -15.43
C SER A 202 40.21 9.65 -14.43
N TYR A 203 39.81 8.40 -14.63
CA TYR A 203 39.61 7.41 -13.56
C TYR A 203 40.35 6.13 -13.97
N PRO A 204 40.85 5.30 -13.03
CA PRO A 204 41.76 4.20 -13.36
C PRO A 204 41.07 3.12 -14.20
N ASP A 205 41.78 2.63 -15.21
CA ASP A 205 41.34 1.54 -16.09
C ASP A 205 41.10 0.25 -15.30
N VAL A 206 39.82 -0.07 -15.06
CA VAL A 206 39.42 -1.42 -14.64
C VAL A 206 39.28 -2.25 -15.91
N ALA A 207 40.29 -3.09 -16.17
CA ALA A 207 40.51 -3.73 -17.45
C ALA A 207 39.31 -4.53 -17.99
N ILE A 208 39.00 -4.32 -19.27
CA ILE A 208 38.03 -5.13 -20.03
C ILE A 208 38.74 -6.41 -20.52
N SER A 209 39.22 -7.24 -19.58
CA SER A 209 39.92 -8.50 -19.84
C SER A 209 39.11 -9.72 -19.41
N ASP A 210 38.47 -9.66 -18.24
CA ASP A 210 38.05 -10.85 -17.49
C ASP A 210 36.70 -11.45 -17.96
N LEU A 211 36.10 -10.88 -19.01
CA LEU A 211 34.83 -11.35 -19.60
C LEU A 211 34.95 -12.67 -20.38
N GLN A 212 36.15 -13.24 -20.53
CA GLN A 212 36.37 -14.49 -21.28
C GLN A 212 36.88 -15.68 -20.43
N SER A 213 37.43 -15.44 -19.24
CA SER A 213 38.14 -16.42 -18.42
C SER A 213 37.32 -16.93 -17.22
N GLY A 214 36.10 -17.43 -17.46
CA GLY A 214 35.12 -17.75 -16.39
C GLY A 214 34.33 -19.06 -16.51
N ARG A 215 34.69 -19.99 -17.42
CA ARG A 215 33.98 -21.27 -17.58
C ARG A 215 34.40 -22.34 -16.55
N GLN A 216 33.89 -22.26 -15.33
CA GLN A 216 33.90 -23.40 -14.41
C GLN A 216 32.64 -23.47 -13.52
N LEU A 217 31.96 -24.62 -13.63
CA LEU A 217 30.99 -25.24 -12.71
C LEU A 217 30.27 -24.30 -11.72
N ARG A 218 29.05 -23.87 -12.08
CA ARG A 218 28.09 -23.24 -11.16
C ARG A 218 26.68 -23.77 -11.40
N ASP A 219 25.89 -23.80 -10.33
CA ASP A 219 24.50 -24.25 -10.35
C ASP A 219 23.62 -23.36 -11.26
N ALA A 220 22.66 -23.98 -11.94
CA ALA A 220 21.80 -23.34 -12.94
C ALA A 220 20.70 -22.44 -12.34
N SER A 221 20.56 -22.41 -11.01
CA SER A 221 19.50 -21.67 -10.31
C SER A 221 19.73 -20.15 -10.20
N VAL A 222 20.97 -19.66 -10.35
CA VAL A 222 21.34 -18.26 -10.12
C VAL A 222 21.83 -17.56 -11.40
N PRO A 223 21.18 -16.48 -11.86
CA PRO A 223 21.63 -15.74 -13.03
C PRO A 223 23.01 -15.09 -12.84
N PRO A 224 23.94 -15.20 -13.81
CA PRO A 224 25.35 -14.82 -13.61
C PRO A 224 25.58 -13.33 -13.32
N TYR A 225 24.72 -12.44 -13.81
CA TYR A 225 24.86 -10.98 -13.64
C TYR A 225 24.60 -10.49 -12.19
N PHE A 226 24.04 -11.32 -11.31
CA PHE A 226 23.92 -11.01 -9.87
C PHE A 226 25.22 -11.27 -9.08
N THR A 227 26.25 -11.85 -9.71
CA THR A 227 27.50 -12.21 -9.01
C THR A 227 28.48 -11.04 -8.85
N HIS A 228 28.45 -10.04 -9.74
CA HIS A 228 29.42 -8.94 -9.72
C HIS A 228 28.77 -7.58 -10.02
N ASP A 229 28.73 -6.68 -9.03
CA ASP A 229 28.14 -5.36 -9.20
C ASP A 229 29.16 -4.31 -9.67
N LEU A 230 29.28 -4.17 -10.99
CA LEU A 230 30.20 -3.24 -11.66
C LEU A 230 29.64 -1.81 -11.85
N ARG A 231 28.44 -1.50 -11.34
CA ARG A 231 27.77 -0.21 -11.63
C ARG A 231 28.56 1.00 -11.07
N PRO A 232 28.80 2.07 -11.85
CA PRO A 232 29.48 3.28 -11.38
C PRO A 232 28.54 4.20 -10.58
N ILE A 233 27.96 3.70 -9.49
CA ILE A 233 27.05 4.48 -8.62
C ILE A 233 27.87 5.42 -7.73
N PRO A 234 27.66 6.76 -7.77
CA PRO A 234 28.42 7.70 -6.95
C PRO A 234 28.36 7.40 -5.45
N ASN A 235 29.46 7.71 -4.74
CA ASN A 235 29.60 7.54 -3.29
C ASN A 235 29.44 6.09 -2.76
N THR A 236 29.44 5.08 -3.63
CA THR A 236 29.39 3.67 -3.21
C THR A 236 30.78 3.05 -3.06
N VAL A 237 30.86 2.00 -2.25
CA VAL A 237 31.97 1.07 -2.13
C VAL A 237 31.55 -0.31 -2.64
N SER A 238 32.49 -1.13 -3.11
CA SER A 238 32.23 -2.55 -3.38
C SER A 238 32.35 -3.37 -2.10
N ALA A 239 31.29 -4.10 -1.76
CA ALA A 239 31.25 -5.08 -0.67
C ALA A 239 30.92 -6.46 -1.21
N THR A 240 31.52 -7.51 -0.66
CA THR A 240 31.27 -8.91 -1.01
C THR A 240 30.36 -9.54 0.01
N LEU A 241 29.24 -10.12 -0.42
CA LEU A 241 28.34 -10.90 0.43
C LEU A 241 29.05 -12.20 0.84
N THR A 242 29.27 -12.42 2.14
CA THR A 242 29.92 -13.63 2.67
C THR A 242 28.93 -14.58 3.33
N MET A 243 27.74 -14.12 3.72
CA MET A 243 26.66 -14.94 4.30
C MET A 243 25.29 -14.36 3.94
N ASN A 244 24.29 -15.23 3.74
CA ASN A 244 22.89 -14.85 3.47
C ASN A 244 21.92 -15.89 4.03
N ASN A 245 21.94 -16.06 5.36
CA ASN A 245 21.26 -17.17 6.03
C ASN A 245 19.86 -16.75 6.47
N ARG A 246 18.85 -17.58 6.22
CA ARG A 246 17.53 -17.41 6.81
C ARG A 246 17.58 -17.75 8.31
N VAL A 247 17.08 -16.86 9.16
CA VAL A 247 17.08 -16.98 10.63
C VAL A 247 15.69 -17.27 11.21
N THR A 248 14.67 -17.44 10.36
CA THR A 248 13.36 -17.99 10.75
C THR A 248 13.21 -19.43 10.24
N PRO A 249 12.54 -20.34 10.98
CA PRO A 249 12.22 -21.68 10.48
C PRO A 249 11.49 -21.63 9.13
N GLU A 250 11.69 -22.61 8.25
CA GLU A 250 11.12 -22.58 6.88
C GLU A 250 9.59 -22.43 6.87
N ILE A 251 8.93 -23.14 7.78
CA ILE A 251 7.48 -23.12 8.03
C ILE A 251 6.96 -21.78 8.58
N HIS A 252 7.84 -20.88 9.03
CA HIS A 252 7.42 -19.55 9.49
C HIS A 252 7.06 -18.68 8.28
N TRP A 253 5.87 -18.07 8.33
CA TRP A 253 5.27 -17.25 7.26
C TRP A 253 6.15 -16.10 6.71
N GLN A 254 7.15 -15.64 7.47
CA GLN A 254 8.09 -14.58 7.11
C GLN A 254 9.51 -15.17 6.99
N ASP A 255 10.10 -15.07 5.80
CA ASP A 255 11.55 -15.20 5.60
C ASP A 255 12.23 -13.94 6.17
N VAL A 256 13.11 -14.12 7.15
CA VAL A 256 13.99 -13.06 7.67
C VAL A 256 15.41 -13.59 7.58
N ARG A 257 16.35 -12.77 7.11
CA ARG A 257 17.72 -13.18 6.82
C ARG A 257 18.76 -12.35 7.55
N HIS A 258 19.81 -13.01 7.99
CA HIS A 258 21.06 -12.41 8.44
C HIS A 258 22.05 -12.42 7.27
N LEU A 259 22.35 -11.25 6.75
CA LEU A 259 23.36 -11.05 5.71
C LEU A 259 24.64 -10.54 6.35
N ILE A 260 25.79 -11.00 5.86
CA ILE A 260 27.11 -10.44 6.20
C ILE A 260 27.77 -10.03 4.91
N LEU A 261 28.22 -8.78 4.83
CA LEU A 261 28.99 -8.22 3.73
C LEU A 261 30.37 -7.78 4.24
N THR A 262 31.41 -7.88 3.42
CA THR A 262 32.77 -7.45 3.75
C THR A 262 33.36 -6.50 2.71
N THR A 263 34.21 -5.56 3.13
CA THR A 263 34.95 -4.68 2.21
C THR A 263 36.46 -4.79 2.47
N PRO A 264 37.32 -4.81 1.43
CA PRO A 264 38.77 -4.92 1.62
C PRO A 264 39.38 -3.71 2.36
N GLY A 265 38.74 -2.54 2.28
CA GLY A 265 39.13 -1.35 3.06
C GLY A 265 38.45 -1.25 4.43
N SER A 266 39.09 -0.51 5.32
CA SER A 266 38.54 -0.07 6.61
C SER A 266 37.62 1.14 6.41
N ILE A 267 36.34 1.00 6.78
CA ILE A 267 35.28 2.01 6.60
C ILE A 267 34.69 2.33 7.97
N PRO A 268 34.90 3.53 8.52
CA PRO A 268 34.42 3.88 9.85
C PRO A 268 32.90 4.11 9.85
N TYR A 269 32.20 3.39 10.73
CA TYR A 269 30.78 3.62 11.02
C TYR A 269 30.50 3.45 12.52
N SER A 270 29.36 3.96 12.96
CA SER A 270 28.90 4.01 14.35
C SER A 270 27.65 3.13 14.55
N PRO A 271 27.33 2.69 15.77
CA PRO A 271 26.06 2.00 16.04
C PRO A 271 24.85 2.85 15.59
N GLY A 272 23.96 2.22 14.83
CA GLY A 272 22.80 2.90 14.26
C GLY A 272 23.06 3.70 12.98
N ASP A 273 24.26 3.59 12.38
CA ASP A 273 24.47 3.94 10.97
C ASP A 273 23.74 2.96 10.04
N ILE A 274 23.59 3.35 8.77
CA ILE A 274 22.76 2.71 7.77
C ILE A 274 23.62 2.26 6.59
N LEU A 275 23.31 1.08 6.02
CA LEU A 275 23.81 0.64 4.73
C LEU A 275 22.71 0.77 3.68
N GLN A 276 22.91 1.63 2.69
CA GLN A 276 22.04 1.75 1.53
C GLN A 276 22.50 0.79 0.43
N ILE A 277 21.57 0.00 -0.11
CA ILE A 277 21.81 -0.94 -1.21
C ILE A 277 20.87 -0.57 -2.38
N THR A 278 21.42 -0.38 -3.57
CA THR A 278 20.60 -0.18 -4.79
C THR A 278 20.31 -1.54 -5.43
N PRO A 279 19.04 -1.94 -5.59
CA PRO A 279 18.70 -3.27 -6.11
C PRO A 279 18.90 -3.37 -7.62
N ARG A 280 18.47 -4.50 -8.20
CA ARG A 280 18.35 -4.74 -9.64
C ARG A 280 17.02 -5.43 -9.93
N ASN A 281 16.46 -5.25 -11.12
CA ASN A 281 15.31 -6.02 -11.60
C ASN A 281 15.76 -7.43 -12.07
N PHE A 282 14.79 -8.34 -12.20
CA PHE A 282 15.04 -9.70 -12.69
C PHE A 282 14.90 -9.76 -14.22
N VAL A 283 15.68 -10.62 -14.88
CA VAL A 283 15.63 -10.79 -16.35
C VAL A 283 14.21 -11.04 -16.85
N SER A 284 13.44 -11.89 -16.16
CA SER A 284 12.04 -12.19 -16.47
C SER A 284 11.17 -10.94 -16.64
N ASP A 285 11.41 -9.95 -15.79
CA ASP A 285 10.58 -8.75 -15.68
C ASP A 285 11.01 -7.73 -16.76
N VAL A 286 12.31 -7.66 -17.02
CA VAL A 286 12.94 -6.83 -18.07
C VAL A 286 12.66 -7.36 -19.48
N ASP A 287 12.79 -8.67 -19.71
CA ASP A 287 12.46 -9.31 -20.98
C ASP A 287 10.98 -9.23 -21.29
N SER A 288 10.10 -9.36 -20.28
CA SER A 288 8.67 -9.13 -20.47
C SER A 288 8.41 -7.72 -21.00
N LEU A 289 9.00 -6.69 -20.37
CA LEU A 289 8.86 -5.30 -20.83
C LEU A 289 9.42 -5.07 -22.23
N ILE A 290 10.63 -5.55 -22.52
CA ILE A 290 11.27 -5.48 -23.85
C ILE A 290 10.38 -6.16 -24.91
N SER A 291 9.73 -7.27 -24.55
CA SER A 291 8.85 -8.02 -25.43
C SER A 291 7.55 -7.27 -25.74
N ILE A 292 6.83 -6.78 -24.72
CA ILE A 292 5.59 -6.00 -24.88
C ILE A 292 5.84 -4.74 -25.73
N MET A 293 6.98 -4.08 -25.53
CA MET A 293 7.32 -2.82 -26.19
C MET A 293 7.95 -3.00 -27.59
N GLY A 294 8.32 -4.23 -27.99
CA GLY A 294 8.96 -4.51 -29.29
C GLY A 294 10.41 -4.02 -29.40
N TRP A 295 11.12 -3.90 -28.27
CA TRP A 295 12.47 -3.33 -28.21
C TRP A 295 13.62 -4.34 -28.43
N GLN A 296 13.34 -5.58 -28.84
CA GLN A 296 14.35 -6.65 -28.95
C GLN A 296 15.54 -6.25 -29.85
N LYS A 297 15.31 -5.43 -30.88
CA LYS A 297 16.34 -4.95 -31.81
C LYS A 297 17.18 -3.77 -31.26
N GLN A 298 16.84 -3.24 -30.08
CA GLN A 298 17.48 -2.08 -29.47
C GLN A 298 17.95 -2.36 -28.02
N ALA A 299 17.42 -3.41 -27.40
CA ALA A 299 17.71 -3.85 -26.03
C ALA A 299 19.21 -3.85 -25.71
N ASP A 300 20.03 -4.38 -26.63
CA ASP A 300 21.44 -4.68 -26.42
C ASP A 300 22.40 -3.84 -27.29
N ILE A 301 21.90 -2.77 -27.91
CA ILE A 301 22.72 -1.79 -28.65
C ILE A 301 23.36 -0.79 -27.66
N PRO A 302 24.64 -0.39 -27.83
CA PRO A 302 25.24 0.72 -27.07
C PRO A 302 24.54 2.06 -27.30
N LEU A 303 24.08 2.68 -26.22
CA LEU A 303 23.39 3.96 -26.20
C LEU A 303 24.18 5.04 -25.44
N CYS A 304 23.76 6.29 -25.62
CA CYS A 304 24.18 7.45 -24.84
C CYS A 304 23.01 8.42 -24.63
N PHE A 305 23.11 9.32 -23.65
CA PHE A 305 22.21 10.46 -23.51
C PHE A 305 22.61 11.57 -24.48
N VAL A 306 21.63 12.20 -25.12
CA VAL A 306 21.79 13.45 -25.89
C VAL A 306 20.68 14.45 -25.50
N PRO A 307 20.94 15.76 -25.58
CA PRO A 307 19.88 16.77 -25.55
C PRO A 307 18.85 16.48 -26.66
N ASN A 308 17.56 16.67 -26.36
CA ASN A 308 16.55 16.63 -27.42
C ASN A 308 16.71 17.85 -28.35
N ALA A 309 16.46 17.65 -29.65
CA ALA A 309 16.69 18.65 -30.71
C ALA A 309 16.00 19.99 -30.41
N GLU A 310 14.80 19.95 -29.83
CA GLU A 310 13.99 21.11 -29.45
C GLU A 310 14.63 22.01 -28.37
N TYR A 311 15.64 21.53 -27.65
CA TYR A 311 16.36 22.27 -26.60
C TYR A 311 17.84 22.59 -26.96
N VAL A 312 18.29 22.25 -28.16
CA VAL A 312 19.69 22.48 -28.59
C VAL A 312 19.97 23.99 -28.66
N GLY A 313 20.85 24.47 -27.78
CA GLY A 313 21.22 25.88 -27.65
C GLY A 313 20.81 26.53 -26.33
N HIS A 314 19.96 25.89 -25.52
CA HIS A 314 19.65 26.37 -24.17
C HIS A 314 20.84 26.13 -23.23
N THR A 315 21.37 27.21 -22.64
CA THR A 315 22.57 27.16 -21.77
C THR A 315 22.30 26.62 -20.35
N ASP A 316 21.04 26.58 -19.92
CA ASP A 316 20.65 26.20 -18.54
C ASP A 316 19.67 25.01 -18.50
N MET A 317 20.10 23.87 -19.06
CA MET A 317 19.32 22.63 -18.99
C MET A 317 19.54 21.89 -17.67
N SER A 318 18.46 21.39 -17.06
CA SER A 318 18.52 20.35 -16.02
C SER A 318 19.34 19.15 -16.49
N THR A 319 20.08 18.50 -15.58
CA THR A 319 20.76 17.23 -15.84
C THR A 319 19.77 16.11 -16.17
N PRO A 320 20.18 15.06 -16.93
CA PRO A 320 19.35 13.89 -17.13
C PRO A 320 19.18 13.13 -15.81
N GLU A 321 18.13 12.33 -15.70
CA GLU A 321 17.67 11.72 -14.46
C GLU A 321 18.68 10.79 -13.76
N ILE A 322 19.68 10.30 -14.51
CA ILE A 322 20.79 9.47 -14.05
C ILE A 322 22.11 10.17 -14.43
N PRO A 323 22.51 11.28 -13.76
CA PRO A 323 23.53 12.20 -14.28
C PRO A 323 24.90 11.55 -14.50
N PHE A 324 25.28 10.58 -13.66
CA PHE A 324 26.58 9.92 -13.72
C PHE A 324 26.78 9.06 -14.98
N LEU A 325 25.71 8.65 -15.66
CA LEU A 325 25.80 7.90 -16.93
C LEU A 325 26.14 8.78 -18.14
N LEU A 326 26.11 10.12 -18.02
CA LEU A 326 26.60 11.04 -19.07
C LEU A 326 28.07 10.79 -19.44
N ARG A 327 28.87 10.30 -18.49
CA ARG A 327 30.31 10.06 -18.66
C ARG A 327 30.64 8.57 -18.85
N SER A 328 29.65 7.73 -19.15
CA SER A 328 29.85 6.29 -19.34
C SER A 328 30.53 5.98 -20.68
N PRO A 329 31.39 4.94 -20.78
CA PRO A 329 31.81 4.36 -22.07
C PRO A 329 30.62 3.78 -22.87
N GLY A 330 29.46 3.62 -22.24
CA GLY A 330 28.19 3.26 -22.88
C GLY A 330 27.25 2.60 -21.89
N PHE A 331 26.02 2.34 -22.31
CA PHE A 331 25.07 1.45 -21.62
C PHE A 331 24.07 0.92 -22.65
N THR A 332 23.46 -0.24 -22.42
CA THR A 332 22.36 -0.72 -23.28
C THR A 332 21.00 -0.36 -22.67
N LEU A 333 19.93 -0.45 -23.47
CA LEU A 333 18.57 -0.31 -22.96
C LEU A 333 18.26 -1.39 -21.90
N ARG A 334 18.74 -2.62 -22.09
CA ARG A 334 18.66 -3.69 -21.10
C ARG A 334 19.36 -3.30 -19.81
N THR A 335 20.57 -2.73 -19.87
CA THR A 335 21.28 -2.23 -18.67
C THR A 335 20.44 -1.20 -17.92
N LEU A 336 19.84 -0.21 -18.60
CA LEU A 336 18.96 0.77 -17.96
C LEU A 336 17.77 0.12 -17.23
N LEU A 337 17.09 -0.81 -17.90
CA LEU A 337 15.92 -1.51 -17.36
C LEU A 337 16.26 -2.48 -16.23
N THR A 338 17.44 -3.12 -16.24
CA THR A 338 17.88 -4.01 -15.15
C THR A 338 18.38 -3.22 -13.93
N ASP A 339 19.17 -2.16 -14.14
CA ASP A 339 20.05 -1.62 -13.10
C ASP A 339 19.66 -0.23 -12.57
N TYR A 340 18.82 0.52 -13.29
CA TYR A 340 18.61 1.95 -13.04
C TYR A 340 17.16 2.45 -13.11
N LEU A 341 16.19 1.68 -13.61
CA LEU A 341 14.77 2.08 -13.73
C LEU A 341 13.85 1.13 -12.93
N ASP A 342 12.92 1.66 -12.12
CA ASP A 342 12.00 0.90 -11.26
C ASP A 342 10.71 0.53 -12.01
N ILE A 343 10.82 -0.43 -12.93
CA ILE A 343 9.68 -0.95 -13.74
C ILE A 343 8.64 -1.71 -12.89
N MET A 344 8.94 -1.96 -11.62
CA MET A 344 8.10 -2.68 -10.67
C MET A 344 7.41 -1.74 -9.66
N ALA A 345 7.70 -0.43 -9.69
CA ALA A 345 7.06 0.57 -8.85
C ALA A 345 5.54 0.65 -9.08
N ILE A 346 4.81 1.13 -8.07
CA ILE A 346 3.39 1.48 -8.19
C ILE A 346 3.30 2.80 -8.99
N PRO A 347 2.57 2.86 -10.11
CA PRO A 347 2.55 4.04 -10.96
C PRO A 347 1.82 5.24 -10.31
N ARG A 348 2.44 6.41 -10.41
CA ARG A 348 1.86 7.72 -10.05
C ARG A 348 0.91 8.21 -11.15
N ARG A 349 0.05 9.19 -10.86
CA ARG A 349 -0.80 9.86 -11.88
C ARG A 349 -0.01 10.42 -13.06
N SER A 350 1.17 10.97 -12.79
CA SER A 350 2.12 11.47 -13.81
C SER A 350 2.57 10.40 -14.81
N PHE A 351 2.71 9.14 -14.39
CA PHE A 351 2.98 8.01 -15.28
C PHE A 351 1.80 7.77 -16.24
N PHE A 352 0.57 7.69 -15.72
CA PHE A 352 -0.64 7.51 -16.53
C PHE A 352 -0.86 8.64 -17.55
N SER A 353 -0.61 9.89 -17.15
CA SER A 353 -0.62 11.05 -18.04
C SER A 353 0.34 10.84 -19.21
N ASN A 354 1.60 10.56 -18.91
CA ASN A 354 2.65 10.38 -19.90
C ASN A 354 2.37 9.20 -20.86
N ILE A 355 1.92 8.05 -20.35
CA ILE A 355 1.62 6.88 -21.21
C ILE A 355 0.33 7.01 -22.02
N SER A 356 -0.58 7.91 -21.67
CA SER A 356 -1.79 8.17 -22.48
C SER A 356 -1.46 8.66 -23.91
N HIS A 357 -0.31 9.31 -24.09
CA HIS A 357 0.17 9.78 -25.39
C HIS A 357 0.78 8.66 -26.27
N PHE A 358 1.01 7.45 -25.73
CA PHE A 358 1.68 6.34 -26.41
C PHE A 358 0.76 5.19 -26.84
N THR A 359 -0.56 5.32 -26.64
CA THR A 359 -1.56 4.36 -27.16
C THR A 359 -2.23 4.91 -28.42
N SER A 360 -2.40 4.06 -29.43
CA SER A 360 -3.27 4.31 -30.59
C SER A 360 -4.75 4.03 -30.29
N ASP A 361 -5.04 3.11 -29.37
CA ASP A 361 -6.41 2.79 -28.94
C ASP A 361 -7.02 3.92 -28.10
N ILE A 362 -8.24 4.31 -28.47
CA ILE A 362 -8.99 5.44 -27.89
C ILE A 362 -9.53 5.09 -26.51
N THR A 363 -10.10 3.90 -26.32
CA THR A 363 -10.65 3.47 -25.02
C THR A 363 -9.55 3.28 -23.97
N HIS A 364 -8.36 2.86 -24.41
CA HIS A 364 -7.15 2.83 -23.58
C HIS A 364 -6.73 4.26 -23.21
N ARG A 365 -6.70 5.20 -24.17
CA ARG A 365 -6.35 6.61 -23.89
C ARG A 365 -7.31 7.24 -22.90
N GLU A 366 -8.61 7.11 -23.12
CA GLU A 366 -9.67 7.59 -22.22
C GLU A 366 -9.49 7.04 -20.81
N ARG A 367 -9.27 5.73 -20.65
CA ARG A 367 -9.10 5.11 -19.32
C ARG A 367 -7.79 5.50 -18.63
N LEU A 368 -6.70 5.71 -19.39
CA LEU A 368 -5.45 6.26 -18.85
C LEU A 368 -5.65 7.72 -18.38
N GLN A 369 -6.45 8.51 -19.12
CA GLN A 369 -6.81 9.88 -18.75
C GLN A 369 -7.77 9.94 -17.54
N GLU A 370 -8.74 9.01 -17.42
CA GLU A 370 -9.57 8.86 -16.21
C GLU A 370 -8.68 8.75 -14.95
N PHE A 371 -7.61 7.96 -14.97
CA PHE A 371 -6.67 7.83 -13.85
C PHE A 371 -5.84 9.11 -13.53
N THR A 372 -5.70 10.03 -14.47
CA THR A 372 -5.06 11.34 -14.20
C THR A 372 -5.98 12.32 -13.49
N ASN A 373 -7.30 12.19 -13.69
CA ASN A 373 -8.26 13.15 -13.18
C ASN A 373 -8.46 12.96 -11.66
N PRO A 374 -8.38 14.03 -10.85
CA PRO A 374 -8.60 13.96 -9.41
C PRO A 374 -9.98 13.38 -9.05
N LYS A 375 -11.00 13.64 -9.88
CA LYS A 375 -12.39 13.17 -9.69
C LYS A 375 -12.52 11.64 -9.59
N TYR A 376 -11.60 10.88 -10.19
CA TYR A 376 -11.60 9.42 -10.19
C TYR A 376 -10.51 8.85 -9.27
N ILE A 377 -10.29 9.48 -8.11
CA ILE A 377 -9.28 9.05 -7.14
C ILE A 377 -9.58 7.68 -6.54
N ASP A 378 -10.85 7.34 -6.33
CA ASP A 378 -11.26 6.01 -5.86
C ASP A 378 -10.87 4.93 -6.87
N GLU A 379 -11.19 5.12 -8.15
CA GLU A 379 -10.82 4.18 -9.22
C GLU A 379 -9.31 4.11 -9.41
N PHE A 380 -8.59 5.23 -9.25
CA PHE A 380 -7.13 5.25 -9.26
C PHE A 380 -6.54 4.46 -8.08
N TYR A 381 -7.06 4.63 -6.86
CA TYR A 381 -6.62 3.92 -5.65
C TYR A 381 -6.92 2.42 -5.72
N ASP A 382 -8.13 2.08 -6.14
CA ASP A 382 -8.59 0.70 -6.33
C ASP A 382 -7.85 0.01 -7.48
N TYR A 383 -7.35 0.76 -8.48
CA TYR A 383 -6.50 0.22 -9.55
C TYR A 383 -5.01 0.12 -9.19
N THR A 384 -4.46 1.03 -8.39
CA THR A 384 -3.01 1.12 -8.12
C THR A 384 -2.64 0.65 -6.72
N SER A 385 -2.95 1.46 -5.70
CA SER A 385 -2.51 1.31 -4.31
C SER A 385 -3.11 0.11 -3.58
N ARG A 386 -4.42 -0.16 -3.75
CA ARG A 386 -5.10 -1.30 -3.10
C ARG A 386 -4.59 -2.68 -3.59
N PRO A 387 -4.45 -2.94 -4.91
CA PRO A 387 -3.90 -4.21 -5.42
C PRO A 387 -2.37 -4.22 -5.52
N ARG A 388 -1.69 -3.09 -5.27
CA ARG A 388 -0.24 -2.88 -5.48
C ARG A 388 0.18 -3.20 -6.90
N ARG A 389 -0.60 -2.70 -7.86
CA ARG A 389 -0.35 -2.93 -9.29
C ARG A 389 0.94 -2.22 -9.70
N SER A 390 1.84 -2.95 -10.34
CA SER A 390 3.13 -2.43 -10.80
C SER A 390 3.02 -1.77 -12.18
N ILE A 391 3.98 -0.93 -12.54
CA ILE A 391 4.12 -0.35 -13.89
C ILE A 391 4.12 -1.45 -14.97
N LEU A 392 4.89 -2.53 -14.79
CA LEU A 392 4.90 -3.66 -15.73
C LEU A 392 3.52 -4.31 -15.90
N GLU A 393 2.72 -4.43 -14.84
CA GLU A 393 1.34 -4.93 -14.94
C GLU A 393 0.39 -3.97 -15.66
N VAL A 394 0.55 -2.65 -15.48
CA VAL A 394 -0.20 -1.66 -16.25
C VAL A 394 0.13 -1.79 -17.74
N LEU A 395 1.39 -1.99 -18.10
CA LEU A 395 1.81 -2.15 -19.49
C LEU A 395 1.42 -3.51 -20.09
N HIS A 396 1.15 -4.54 -19.28
CA HIS A 396 0.46 -5.76 -19.70
C HIS A 396 -1.06 -5.57 -19.90
N GLU A 397 -1.72 -4.76 -19.07
CA GLU A 397 -3.18 -4.50 -19.17
C GLU A 397 -3.53 -3.47 -20.26
N PHE A 398 -2.61 -2.56 -20.59
CA PHE A 398 -2.72 -1.57 -21.66
C PHE A 398 -1.74 -1.88 -22.81
N ASP A 399 -1.86 -3.06 -23.40
CA ASP A 399 -0.96 -3.60 -24.43
C ASP A 399 -0.75 -2.70 -25.67
N SER A 400 -1.73 -1.86 -26.02
CA SER A 400 -1.66 -0.84 -27.08
C SER A 400 -0.62 0.27 -26.84
N VAL A 401 -0.13 0.44 -25.61
CA VAL A 401 0.86 1.46 -25.24
C VAL A 401 2.24 1.03 -25.77
N LYS A 402 2.83 1.83 -26.67
CA LYS A 402 4.17 1.59 -27.23
C LYS A 402 5.07 2.80 -26.96
N ILE A 403 5.84 2.72 -25.87
CA ILE A 403 6.80 3.77 -25.48
C ILE A 403 8.01 3.72 -26.44
N PRO A 404 8.47 4.86 -27.00
CA PRO A 404 9.71 4.92 -27.76
C PRO A 404 10.92 4.64 -26.86
N TRP A 405 11.82 3.75 -27.28
CA TRP A 405 13.01 3.38 -26.49
C TRP A 405 13.92 4.59 -26.19
N GLN A 406 13.89 5.62 -27.04
CA GLN A 406 14.62 6.88 -26.85
C GLN A 406 14.16 7.68 -25.62
N GLN A 407 12.97 7.40 -25.09
CA GLN A 407 12.30 8.24 -24.10
C GLN A 407 12.06 7.52 -22.76
N VAL A 408 12.63 6.33 -22.56
CA VAL A 408 12.30 5.46 -21.41
C VAL A 408 12.61 6.08 -20.05
N CYS A 409 13.72 6.82 -19.88
CA CYS A 409 14.02 7.49 -18.61
C CYS A 409 12.88 8.46 -18.25
N ALA A 410 12.52 9.34 -19.20
CA ALA A 410 11.42 10.30 -19.07
C ALA A 410 10.00 9.67 -18.96
N VAL A 411 9.88 8.37 -18.68
CA VAL A 411 8.64 7.62 -18.43
C VAL A 411 8.75 6.73 -17.19
N PHE A 412 9.86 6.02 -17.00
CA PHE A 412 10.06 5.10 -15.86
C PHE A 412 10.84 5.76 -14.71
N PRO A 413 10.36 5.71 -13.46
CA PRO A 413 11.07 6.31 -12.32
C PRO A 413 12.44 5.62 -12.09
N VAL A 414 13.44 6.38 -11.66
CA VAL A 414 14.78 5.86 -11.33
C VAL A 414 14.75 4.90 -10.13
N LEU A 415 15.49 3.80 -10.22
CA LEU A 415 15.60 2.74 -9.21
C LEU A 415 16.31 3.23 -7.94
N ARG A 416 15.53 3.54 -6.90
CA ARG A 416 16.03 4.14 -5.64
C ARG A 416 16.71 3.10 -4.75
N GLY A 417 17.78 3.50 -4.06
CA GLY A 417 18.43 2.68 -3.03
C GLY A 417 17.50 2.46 -1.83
N ARG A 418 17.62 1.30 -1.16
CA ARG A 418 16.87 0.97 0.06
C ARG A 418 17.85 0.91 1.24
N GLN A 419 17.44 1.50 2.37
CA GLN A 419 18.25 1.68 3.57
C GLN A 419 18.02 0.55 4.57
N PHE A 420 19.10 -0.01 5.12
CA PHE A 420 19.07 -1.07 6.15
C PHE A 420 19.95 -0.67 7.34
N SER A 421 19.46 -0.84 8.57
CA SER A 421 20.22 -0.55 9.79
C SER A 421 21.38 -1.55 9.95
N LEU A 422 22.59 -1.05 10.22
CA LEU A 422 23.76 -1.91 10.46
C LEU A 422 23.62 -2.65 11.80
N ALA A 423 23.81 -3.97 11.75
CA ALA A 423 23.62 -4.88 12.88
C ALA A 423 24.94 -5.36 13.54
N SER A 424 26.09 -5.00 12.98
CA SER A 424 27.43 -5.33 13.50
C SER A 424 28.01 -4.18 14.31
N GLY A 425 28.69 -4.48 15.41
CA GLY A 425 29.40 -3.53 16.26
C GLY A 425 30.63 -4.17 16.90
N GLY A 426 31.48 -3.37 17.55
CA GLY A 426 32.66 -3.86 18.29
C GLY A 426 33.51 -4.86 17.49
N LYS A 427 33.66 -6.09 18.03
CA LYS A 427 34.41 -7.19 17.37
C LYS A 427 33.87 -7.51 15.97
N LEU A 428 32.55 -7.39 15.75
CA LEU A 428 31.90 -7.70 14.48
C LEU A 428 32.09 -6.64 13.38
N LYS A 429 32.77 -5.51 13.65
CA LYS A 429 33.08 -4.50 12.62
C LYS A 429 34.23 -4.91 11.70
N LYS A 430 35.03 -5.90 12.09
CA LYS A 430 36.25 -6.34 11.41
C LYS A 430 36.13 -7.79 10.97
N VAL A 431 36.98 -8.20 10.04
CA VAL A 431 37.35 -9.62 9.86
C VAL A 431 38.85 -9.74 10.10
N GLU A 432 39.23 -10.67 10.97
CA GLU A 432 40.62 -11.07 11.17
C GLU A 432 41.00 -12.08 10.08
N VAL A 433 42.06 -11.78 9.33
CA VAL A 433 42.58 -12.67 8.28
C VAL A 433 43.58 -13.63 8.91
N LEU A 434 43.54 -14.90 8.50
CA LEU A 434 44.45 -15.94 8.99
C LEU A 434 45.94 -15.54 8.80
N PRO A 435 46.82 -15.92 9.75
CA PRO A 435 48.26 -15.65 9.62
C PRO A 435 48.83 -16.42 8.42
N GLY A 436 49.45 -15.70 7.48
CA GLY A 436 49.98 -16.27 6.23
C GLY A 436 50.10 -15.27 5.07
N SER A 437 49.41 -14.13 5.15
CA SER A 437 49.60 -12.97 4.27
C SER A 437 50.38 -11.88 4.98
N ASN A 438 51.49 -11.41 4.40
CA ASN A 438 52.37 -10.37 4.98
C ASN A 438 51.80 -8.94 4.88
N SER A 439 50.47 -8.79 4.90
CA SER A 439 49.80 -7.49 4.96
C SER A 439 48.52 -7.57 5.80
N THR A 440 48.54 -6.92 6.96
CA THR A 440 47.43 -6.89 7.93
C THR A 440 46.30 -5.97 7.48
N THR A 441 45.69 -6.30 6.34
CA THR A 441 44.66 -5.48 5.69
C THR A 441 43.35 -5.56 6.48
N VAL A 442 43.05 -4.51 7.27
CA VAL A 442 41.84 -4.44 8.10
C VAL A 442 40.60 -4.24 7.23
N SER A 443 39.95 -5.36 6.90
CA SER A 443 38.68 -5.39 6.19
C SER A 443 37.50 -5.05 7.13
N THR A 444 36.50 -4.36 6.59
CA THR A 444 35.27 -4.02 7.33
C THR A 444 34.21 -5.10 7.14
N ARG A 445 33.39 -5.32 8.16
CA ARG A 445 32.25 -6.24 8.15
C ARG A 445 30.94 -5.51 8.46
N PHE A 446 29.93 -5.71 7.61
CA PHE A 446 28.57 -5.19 7.76
C PHE A 446 27.59 -6.35 7.92
N ASP A 447 26.98 -6.48 9.10
CA ASP A 447 25.84 -7.38 9.31
C ASP A 447 24.54 -6.62 9.04
N LEU A 448 23.55 -7.29 8.43
CA LEU A 448 22.18 -6.80 8.26
C LEU A 448 21.19 -7.88 8.72
N LEU A 449 20.06 -7.47 9.32
CA LEU A 449 18.91 -8.33 9.56
C LEU A 449 17.74 -7.82 8.71
N VAL A 450 17.28 -8.63 7.75
CA VAL A 450 16.37 -8.19 6.68
C VAL A 450 15.15 -9.10 6.61
N ALA A 451 13.96 -8.57 6.90
CA ALA A 451 12.71 -9.26 6.63
C ALA A 451 12.38 -9.18 5.13
N VAL A 452 12.19 -10.33 4.49
CA VAL A 452 11.84 -10.39 3.06
C VAL A 452 10.39 -9.97 2.88
N VAL A 453 10.17 -8.85 2.19
CA VAL A 453 8.81 -8.35 1.91
C VAL A 453 8.15 -9.27 0.89
N LYS A 454 7.22 -10.11 1.37
CA LYS A 454 6.40 -11.02 0.56
C LYS A 454 4.98 -11.12 1.15
N TYR A 455 3.95 -10.78 0.38
CA TYR A 455 2.55 -10.74 0.86
C TYR A 455 1.55 -10.88 -0.28
N GLN A 456 0.31 -11.27 0.04
CA GLN A 456 -0.79 -11.38 -0.93
C GLN A 456 -1.70 -10.13 -0.88
N THR A 457 -2.19 -9.66 -2.02
CA THR A 457 -3.14 -8.52 -2.09
C THR A 457 -4.57 -8.96 -2.39
N VAL A 458 -5.53 -8.02 -2.40
CA VAL A 458 -6.96 -8.28 -2.65
C VAL A 458 -7.25 -9.06 -3.94
N ILE A 459 -6.40 -8.91 -4.96
CA ILE A 459 -6.48 -9.66 -6.23
C ILE A 459 -5.86 -11.07 -6.15
N LYS A 460 -5.59 -11.59 -4.94
CA LYS A 460 -4.94 -12.87 -4.63
C LYS A 460 -3.53 -13.07 -5.23
N LYS A 461 -2.95 -12.06 -5.89
CA LYS A 461 -1.59 -12.11 -6.43
C LYS A 461 -0.54 -11.89 -5.34
N MET A 462 0.56 -12.63 -5.41
CA MET A 462 1.73 -12.45 -4.54
C MET A 462 2.49 -11.17 -4.94
N ARG A 463 2.90 -10.39 -3.95
CA ARG A 463 3.72 -9.18 -4.08
C ARG A 463 5.03 -9.39 -3.35
N GLU A 464 6.12 -8.93 -3.96
CA GLU A 464 7.47 -9.05 -3.42
C GLU A 464 8.18 -7.69 -3.51
N GLY A 465 8.90 -7.29 -2.46
CA GLY A 465 9.66 -6.05 -2.47
C GLY A 465 10.91 -6.18 -3.35
N VAL A 466 11.10 -5.28 -4.33
CA VAL A 466 12.19 -5.35 -5.33
C VAL A 466 13.56 -5.60 -4.68
N CYS A 467 13.92 -4.80 -3.66
CA CYS A 467 15.21 -4.95 -2.99
C CYS A 467 15.31 -6.21 -2.11
N THR A 468 14.24 -6.64 -1.45
CA THR A 468 14.29 -7.86 -0.63
C THR A 468 14.26 -9.13 -1.48
N ARG A 469 13.56 -9.14 -2.62
CA ARG A 469 13.60 -10.21 -3.62
C ARG A 469 15.00 -10.33 -4.24
N TYR A 470 15.63 -9.19 -4.55
CA TYR A 470 17.03 -9.13 -5.00
C TYR A 470 17.97 -9.72 -3.94
N LEU A 471 17.97 -9.20 -2.70
CA LEU A 471 18.81 -9.71 -1.60
C LEU A 471 18.57 -11.19 -1.28
N ALA A 472 17.33 -11.67 -1.41
CA ALA A 472 16.98 -13.08 -1.20
C ALA A 472 17.50 -14.04 -2.29
N ALA A 473 17.87 -13.52 -3.47
CA ALA A 473 18.42 -14.29 -4.59
C ALA A 473 19.97 -14.27 -4.68
N LEU A 474 20.64 -13.43 -3.88
CA LEU A 474 22.11 -13.36 -3.86
C LEU A 474 22.73 -14.52 -3.09
N GLN A 475 23.85 -15.04 -3.60
CA GLN A 475 24.63 -16.07 -2.94
C GLN A 475 25.93 -15.51 -2.33
N PRO A 476 26.51 -16.16 -1.31
CA PRO A 476 27.87 -15.87 -0.88
C PRO A 476 28.86 -15.84 -2.05
N GLY A 477 29.76 -14.87 -2.05
CA GLY A 477 30.66 -14.53 -3.15
C GLY A 477 30.13 -13.42 -4.09
N SER A 478 28.84 -13.07 -4.05
CA SER A 478 28.30 -11.95 -4.84
C SER A 478 28.86 -10.60 -4.38
N SER A 479 29.38 -9.77 -5.29
CA SER A 479 29.78 -8.39 -4.98
C SER A 479 28.67 -7.36 -5.28
N LEU A 480 28.63 -6.30 -4.48
CA LEU A 480 27.54 -5.32 -4.38
C LEU A 480 28.09 -3.89 -4.28
N LYS A 481 27.43 -2.91 -4.91
CA LYS A 481 27.62 -1.49 -4.60
C LYS A 481 26.75 -1.08 -3.42
N VAL A 482 27.40 -0.66 -2.34
CA VAL A 482 26.75 -0.24 -1.09
C VAL A 482 27.24 1.14 -0.66
N HIS A 483 26.43 1.89 0.08
CA HIS A 483 26.77 3.23 0.55
C HIS A 483 26.43 3.37 2.03
N VAL A 484 27.42 3.75 2.85
CA VAL A 484 27.26 3.91 4.30
C VAL A 484 26.76 5.33 4.60
N GLN A 485 25.69 5.44 5.38
CA GLN A 485 25.00 6.68 5.74
C GLN A 485 24.89 6.83 7.26
N LYS A 486 24.86 8.08 7.74
CA LYS A 486 24.52 8.38 9.14
C LYS A 486 23.03 8.20 9.37
N GLY A 487 22.67 7.29 10.28
CA GLY A 487 21.27 6.98 10.62
C GLY A 487 20.69 7.89 11.69
N GLY A 488 19.45 7.65 12.10
CA GLY A 488 18.72 8.51 13.06
C GLY A 488 19.23 8.44 14.50
N LEU A 489 20.01 7.42 14.87
CA LEU A 489 20.39 7.15 16.27
C LEU A 489 21.52 8.05 16.78
N ASN A 490 22.55 8.32 15.96
CA ASN A 490 23.67 9.23 16.25
C ASN A 490 24.13 9.23 17.73
N SER A 491 24.47 8.06 18.27
CA SER A 491 24.94 7.93 19.66
C SER A 491 26.32 8.57 19.84
N SER A 492 26.43 9.51 20.78
CA SER A 492 27.73 10.06 21.18
C SER A 492 28.50 9.06 22.04
N MET A 493 29.83 9.21 22.15
CA MET A 493 30.65 8.36 23.03
C MET A 493 30.11 8.35 24.47
N ARG A 494 29.70 9.51 24.99
CA ARG A 494 29.08 9.66 26.31
C ARG A 494 27.81 8.82 26.45
N GLN A 495 26.92 8.86 25.46
CA GLN A 495 25.66 8.07 25.45
C GLN A 495 25.89 6.56 25.27
N LEU A 496 27.08 6.13 24.90
CA LEU A 496 27.47 4.71 24.92
C LEU A 496 28.01 4.29 26.30
N LEU A 497 28.41 5.22 27.17
CA LEU A 497 28.78 4.94 28.56
C LEU A 497 27.59 5.01 29.53
N GLU A 498 26.64 5.93 29.27
CA GLU A 498 25.45 6.13 30.12
C GLU A 498 24.55 4.87 30.22
N PRO A 499 23.76 4.72 31.32
CA PRO A 499 22.75 3.67 31.46
C PRO A 499 21.78 3.68 30.28
N THR A 500 21.32 2.51 29.83
CA THR A 500 20.65 2.40 28.53
C THR A 500 19.45 1.45 28.49
N VAL A 501 18.32 1.92 27.96
CA VAL A 501 17.16 1.09 27.60
C VAL A 501 17.10 0.95 26.07
N LEU A 502 17.04 -0.28 25.57
CA LEU A 502 17.09 -0.64 24.15
C LEU A 502 15.82 -1.40 23.78
N ILE A 503 14.87 -0.76 23.09
CA ILE A 503 13.55 -1.34 22.75
C ILE A 503 13.50 -1.64 21.25
N GLY A 504 13.43 -2.91 20.87
CA GLY A 504 13.53 -3.33 19.46
C GLY A 504 12.77 -4.61 19.14
N PRO A 505 11.47 -4.53 18.83
CA PRO A 505 10.73 -5.66 18.29
C PRO A 505 11.12 -5.99 16.84
N GLY A 506 11.19 -7.29 16.52
CA GLY A 506 11.48 -7.81 15.19
C GLY A 506 12.85 -7.37 14.65
N THR A 507 12.89 -6.94 13.39
CA THR A 507 14.10 -6.43 12.73
C THR A 507 14.64 -5.15 13.37
N GLY A 508 13.83 -4.44 14.17
CA GLY A 508 14.24 -3.30 14.99
C GLY A 508 15.36 -3.60 15.99
N VAL A 509 15.66 -4.87 16.29
CA VAL A 509 16.82 -5.27 17.11
C VAL A 509 18.17 -5.01 16.42
N ALA A 510 18.23 -4.88 15.09
CA ALA A 510 19.46 -4.73 14.32
C ALA A 510 20.41 -3.63 14.85
N PRO A 511 20.02 -2.34 14.90
CA PRO A 511 20.92 -1.29 15.41
C PRO A 511 21.23 -1.43 16.91
N LEU A 512 20.37 -2.11 17.68
CA LEU A 512 20.58 -2.36 19.10
C LEU A 512 21.66 -3.43 19.32
N ARG A 513 21.68 -4.49 18.49
CA ARG A 513 22.77 -5.48 18.41
C ARG A 513 24.12 -4.80 18.12
N SER A 514 24.16 -3.88 17.15
CA SER A 514 25.36 -3.07 16.87
C SER A 514 25.81 -2.27 18.09
N MET A 515 24.88 -1.66 18.83
CA MET A 515 25.19 -0.87 20.03
C MET A 515 25.70 -1.71 21.21
N LEU A 516 25.10 -2.88 21.44
CA LEU A 516 25.54 -3.83 22.47
C LEU A 516 26.95 -4.35 22.19
N TRP A 517 27.24 -4.76 20.95
CA TRP A 517 28.59 -5.19 20.59
C TRP A 517 29.63 -4.07 20.67
N GLU A 518 29.27 -2.82 20.38
CA GLU A 518 30.15 -1.67 20.58
C GLU A 518 30.46 -1.45 22.08
N LYS A 519 29.44 -1.44 22.94
CA LYS A 519 29.60 -1.36 24.40
C LYS A 519 30.46 -2.52 24.93
N ALA A 520 30.26 -3.75 24.45
CA ALA A 520 31.06 -4.90 24.84
C ALA A 520 32.53 -4.75 24.45
N ALA A 521 32.84 -4.24 23.25
CA ALA A 521 34.21 -3.95 22.85
C ALA A 521 34.86 -2.85 23.70
N MET A 522 34.11 -1.82 24.11
CA MET A 522 34.58 -0.81 25.07
C MET A 522 34.91 -1.44 26.43
N ALA A 523 34.03 -2.31 26.95
CA ALA A 523 34.23 -3.02 28.22
C ALA A 523 35.47 -3.93 28.19
N THR A 524 35.64 -4.71 27.12
CA THR A 524 36.82 -5.57 26.93
C THR A 524 38.11 -4.75 26.84
N ALA A 525 38.12 -3.68 26.04
CA ALA A 525 39.28 -2.79 25.90
C ALA A 525 39.63 -2.02 27.19
N PHE A 526 38.64 -1.77 28.06
CA PHE A 526 38.86 -1.19 29.38
C PHE A 526 39.51 -2.21 30.33
N ARG A 527 38.93 -3.42 30.48
CA ARG A 527 39.51 -4.49 31.32
C ARG A 527 40.92 -4.88 30.88
N GLN A 528 41.20 -4.91 29.58
CA GLN A 528 42.54 -5.14 29.03
C GLN A 528 43.60 -4.09 29.42
N ARG A 529 43.19 -2.88 29.83
CA ARG A 529 44.09 -1.79 30.24
C ARG A 529 44.20 -1.60 31.76
N HIS A 530 43.16 -1.96 32.49
CA HIS A 530 43.03 -1.65 33.92
C HIS A 530 43.00 -2.88 34.84
N GLY A 531 42.81 -4.09 34.29
CA GLY A 531 42.63 -5.33 35.05
C GLY A 531 41.24 -5.92 34.86
N ALA A 532 41.10 -7.24 35.06
CA ALA A 532 39.84 -7.94 34.86
C ALA A 532 38.76 -7.53 35.89
N ASP A 533 39.18 -7.35 37.13
CA ASP A 533 38.33 -7.12 38.31
C ASP A 533 37.91 -5.66 38.50
N VAL A 534 38.44 -4.72 37.70
CA VAL A 534 38.09 -3.31 37.80
C VAL A 534 36.69 -3.07 37.22
N PRO A 535 35.76 -2.45 37.96
CA PRO A 535 34.44 -2.09 37.46
C PRO A 535 34.54 -1.25 36.18
N VAL A 536 33.86 -1.72 35.13
CA VAL A 536 33.85 -1.02 33.84
C VAL A 536 32.96 0.23 33.95
N PRO A 537 33.38 1.41 33.45
CA PRO A 537 32.57 2.63 33.46
C PRO A 537 31.47 2.61 32.38
N LEU A 538 30.55 1.63 32.49
CA LEU A 538 29.32 1.51 31.71
C LEU A 538 28.14 1.40 32.68
N GLY A 539 27.09 2.19 32.48
CA GLY A 539 25.83 2.03 33.21
C GLY A 539 25.04 0.79 32.78
N PRO A 540 24.07 0.32 33.61
CA PRO A 540 23.25 -0.87 33.35
C PRO A 540 22.48 -0.76 32.03
N ILE A 541 22.24 -1.91 31.41
CA ILE A 541 21.61 -2.01 30.09
C ILE A 541 20.39 -2.93 30.16
N VAL A 542 19.25 -2.47 29.65
CA VAL A 542 18.06 -3.29 29.41
C VAL A 542 17.83 -3.44 27.91
N LEU A 543 17.84 -4.66 27.40
CA LEU A 543 17.34 -5.01 26.07
C LEU A 543 15.91 -5.55 26.19
N LEU A 544 14.95 -4.81 25.64
CA LEU A 544 13.55 -5.23 25.50
C LEU A 544 13.27 -5.66 24.05
N PHE A 545 13.29 -6.96 23.82
CA PHE A 545 12.96 -7.57 22.53
C PHE A 545 11.47 -7.91 22.42
N GLY A 546 10.94 -7.87 21.20
CA GLY A 546 9.55 -8.27 20.92
C GLY A 546 9.44 -9.14 19.66
N GLY A 547 8.83 -10.32 19.78
CA GLY A 547 8.59 -11.26 18.68
C GLY A 547 7.13 -11.69 18.59
N ARG A 548 6.86 -12.65 17.70
CA ARG A 548 5.62 -13.43 17.69
C ARG A 548 5.77 -14.67 18.55
N ASN A 549 6.81 -15.45 18.31
CA ASN A 549 6.99 -16.79 18.87
C ASN A 549 8.47 -17.06 19.15
N ARG A 550 8.81 -17.35 20.41
CA ARG A 550 10.19 -17.54 20.90
C ARG A 550 11.00 -18.51 20.03
N LYS A 551 10.40 -19.65 19.66
CA LYS A 551 11.02 -20.70 18.84
C LYS A 551 11.16 -20.37 17.35
N ALA A 552 10.72 -19.19 16.88
CA ALA A 552 10.68 -18.88 15.45
C ALA A 552 11.13 -17.46 15.06
N ASP A 553 11.01 -16.46 15.93
CA ASP A 553 11.47 -15.09 15.66
C ASP A 553 12.13 -14.37 16.86
N PHE A 554 12.74 -15.12 17.80
CA PHE A 554 13.70 -14.54 18.75
C PHE A 554 15.11 -14.52 18.15
N PHE A 555 15.50 -13.37 17.58
CA PHE A 555 16.78 -13.26 16.87
C PHE A 555 17.98 -13.14 17.83
N PHE A 556 19.09 -13.80 17.47
CA PHE A 556 20.40 -13.74 18.14
C PHE A 556 20.41 -14.16 19.62
N GLU A 557 19.55 -15.10 20.03
CA GLU A 557 19.43 -15.56 21.44
C GLU A 557 20.79 -15.88 22.09
N ASP A 558 21.65 -16.64 21.42
CA ASP A 558 22.97 -17.04 21.94
C ASP A 558 23.92 -15.84 22.15
N GLU A 559 23.80 -14.78 21.35
CA GLU A 559 24.63 -13.58 21.50
C GLU A 559 24.27 -12.78 22.75
N TRP A 560 22.99 -12.79 23.16
CA TRP A 560 22.56 -12.13 24.38
C TRP A 560 23.18 -12.79 25.62
N GLU A 561 23.30 -14.12 25.62
CA GLU A 561 24.00 -14.88 26.68
C GLU A 561 25.54 -14.79 26.59
N GLU A 562 26.13 -14.45 25.43
CA GLU A 562 27.54 -14.03 25.37
C GLU A 562 27.72 -12.64 25.99
N LEU A 563 26.88 -11.67 25.61
CA LEU A 563 27.00 -10.27 25.99
C LEU A 563 26.82 -10.05 27.50
N LYS A 564 25.93 -10.80 28.17
CA LYS A 564 25.78 -10.83 29.64
C LYS A 564 27.06 -11.16 30.42
N LYS A 565 28.03 -11.84 29.81
CA LYS A 565 29.31 -12.19 30.45
C LYS A 565 30.30 -11.02 30.45
N VAL A 566 30.04 -9.99 29.63
CA VAL A 566 30.91 -8.83 29.43
C VAL A 566 30.27 -7.54 29.96
N LEU A 567 28.95 -7.43 29.85
CA LEU A 567 28.13 -6.27 30.16
C LEU A 567 27.10 -6.58 31.25
N ASP A 568 26.76 -5.58 32.06
CA ASP A 568 25.55 -5.57 32.87
C ASP A 568 24.33 -5.42 31.96
N LEU A 569 23.78 -6.56 31.51
CA LEU A 569 22.75 -6.66 30.48
C LEU A 569 21.55 -7.51 30.96
N THR A 570 20.47 -6.82 31.30
CA THR A 570 19.16 -7.44 31.51
C THR A 570 18.44 -7.59 30.17
N VAL A 571 17.84 -8.76 29.91
CA VAL A 571 17.15 -9.06 28.65
C VAL A 571 15.71 -9.46 28.94
N ILE A 572 14.77 -8.66 28.44
CA ILE A 572 13.33 -8.80 28.63
C ILE A 572 12.69 -9.12 27.28
N THR A 573 11.76 -10.08 27.24
CA THR A 573 11.15 -10.55 25.99
C THR A 573 9.63 -10.53 26.02
N ALA A 574 9.02 -9.98 24.97
CA ALA A 574 7.58 -10.03 24.71
C ALA A 574 7.27 -10.89 23.48
N PHE A 575 6.62 -12.04 23.67
CA PHE A 575 6.20 -12.91 22.56
C PHE A 575 4.68 -12.81 22.38
N SER A 576 4.26 -12.22 21.27
CA SER A 576 2.86 -11.82 21.05
C SER A 576 1.91 -12.96 20.62
N ARG A 577 2.39 -14.20 20.50
CA ARG A 577 1.65 -15.37 20.02
C ARG A 577 2.03 -16.73 20.62
N ASP A 578 2.88 -16.79 21.64
CA ASP A 578 3.16 -18.06 22.34
C ASP A 578 2.03 -18.44 23.33
N GLN A 579 1.18 -17.47 23.67
CA GLN A 579 -0.02 -17.62 24.50
C GLN A 579 -1.24 -16.92 23.87
N ARG A 580 -2.44 -17.15 24.42
CA ARG A 580 -3.72 -16.67 23.86
C ARG A 580 -3.87 -15.15 23.88
N GLU A 581 -3.36 -14.50 24.93
CA GLU A 581 -3.29 -13.05 25.07
C GLU A 581 -2.01 -12.47 24.47
N LYS A 582 -2.07 -11.24 23.95
CA LYS A 582 -0.98 -10.69 23.14
C LYS A 582 -0.10 -9.78 23.99
N ILE A 583 1.01 -10.32 24.47
CA ILE A 583 2.04 -9.58 25.19
C ILE A 583 2.97 -8.89 24.18
N TYR A 584 3.11 -7.58 24.28
CA TYR A 584 4.03 -6.77 23.48
C TYR A 584 5.02 -6.00 24.38
N VAL A 585 5.92 -5.25 23.75
CA VAL A 585 6.97 -4.49 24.45
C VAL A 585 6.40 -3.51 25.48
N GLN A 586 5.35 -2.76 25.17
CA GLN A 586 4.79 -1.78 26.11
C GLN A 586 4.14 -2.43 27.35
N ASP A 587 3.78 -3.71 27.28
CA ASP A 587 3.15 -4.42 28.39
C ASP A 587 4.23 -4.90 29.38
N ARG A 588 5.38 -5.36 28.87
CA ARG A 588 6.59 -5.63 29.68
C ARG A 588 7.18 -4.36 30.33
N ILE A 589 7.00 -3.18 29.73
CA ILE A 589 7.41 -1.91 30.36
C ILE A 589 6.61 -1.65 31.65
N ARG A 590 5.31 -1.96 31.66
CA ARG A 590 4.44 -1.81 32.84
C ARG A 590 4.75 -2.87 33.91
N GLU A 591 4.98 -4.11 33.49
CA GLU A 591 5.35 -5.23 34.38
C GLU A 591 6.68 -4.97 35.12
N HIS A 592 7.65 -4.33 34.45
CA HIS A 592 8.95 -3.98 35.03
C HIS A 592 9.09 -2.47 35.31
N ALA A 593 7.98 -1.78 35.62
CA ALA A 593 7.92 -0.32 35.67
C ALA A 593 9.00 0.33 36.56
N GLU A 594 9.27 -0.23 37.73
CA GLU A 594 10.29 0.24 38.67
C GLU A 594 11.72 0.24 38.06
N LEU A 595 12.08 -0.81 37.32
CA LEU A 595 13.36 -0.92 36.62
C LEU A 595 13.49 0.12 35.50
N PHE A 596 12.42 0.33 34.73
CA PHE A 596 12.39 1.35 33.68
C PHE A 596 12.43 2.77 34.26
N PHE A 597 11.78 3.00 35.40
CA PHE A 597 11.89 4.27 36.13
C PHE A 597 13.33 4.49 36.61
N SER A 598 13.91 3.56 37.35
CA SER A 598 15.22 3.73 37.96
C SER A 598 16.33 4.00 36.93
N ILE A 599 16.33 3.27 35.80
CA ILE A 599 17.33 3.49 34.74
C ILE A 599 17.17 4.84 34.04
N LEU A 600 15.94 5.33 33.82
CA LEU A 600 15.68 6.54 33.02
C LEU A 600 15.57 7.83 33.85
N HIS A 601 15.06 7.73 35.08
CA HIS A 601 14.92 8.82 36.03
C HIS A 601 16.17 8.95 36.91
N ASP A 602 16.39 7.98 37.80
CA ASP A 602 17.35 8.07 38.91
C ASP A 602 18.81 7.99 38.43
N LEU A 603 19.11 6.96 37.64
CA LEU A 603 20.40 6.81 36.95
C LEU A 603 20.50 7.70 35.70
N GLY A 604 19.39 8.35 35.34
CA GLY A 604 19.32 9.38 34.31
C GLY A 604 19.67 8.94 32.89
N GLY A 605 19.49 7.66 32.57
CA GLY A 605 19.91 7.02 31.33
C GLY A 605 19.17 7.42 30.05
N THR A 606 19.58 6.79 28.94
CA THR A 606 19.03 7.03 27.60
C THR A 606 18.18 5.85 27.11
N VAL A 607 16.99 6.13 26.59
CA VAL A 607 16.11 5.15 25.93
C VAL A 607 16.18 5.27 24.40
N TYR A 608 16.36 4.13 23.74
CA TYR A 608 16.38 3.97 22.28
C TYR A 608 15.24 3.08 21.83
N ILE A 609 14.41 3.55 20.88
CA ILE A 609 13.27 2.80 20.33
C ILE A 609 13.50 2.57 18.84
N CYS A 610 13.50 1.30 18.41
CA CYS A 610 13.79 0.90 17.02
C CYS A 610 12.72 -0.06 16.46
N GLY A 611 12.43 0.05 15.17
CA GLY A 611 11.46 -0.82 14.47
C GLY A 611 10.37 -0.04 13.72
N SER A 612 9.19 -0.64 13.59
CA SER A 612 8.06 -0.06 12.86
C SER A 612 7.59 1.29 13.44
N SER A 613 7.45 2.29 12.56
CA SER A 613 7.00 3.66 12.88
C SER A 613 5.52 3.81 13.25
N GLY A 614 4.72 2.74 13.20
CA GLY A 614 3.27 2.80 13.43
C GLY A 614 2.87 2.97 14.90
N LYS A 615 1.95 2.12 15.38
CA LYS A 615 1.44 2.23 16.76
C LYS A 615 2.48 1.91 17.87
N MET A 616 3.60 1.26 17.54
CA MET A 616 4.54 0.76 18.56
C MET A 616 5.26 1.89 19.33
N PRO A 617 5.88 2.90 18.70
CA PRO A 617 6.50 4.00 19.44
C PRO A 617 5.49 4.82 20.26
N GLN A 618 4.25 4.96 19.77
CA GLN A 618 3.17 5.61 20.52
C GLN A 618 2.79 4.82 21.78
N ALA A 619 2.60 3.50 21.65
CA ALA A 619 2.27 2.62 22.78
C ALA A 619 3.41 2.51 23.81
N VAL A 620 4.67 2.53 23.36
CA VAL A 620 5.85 2.62 24.24
C VAL A 620 5.94 3.97 24.93
N ARG A 621 5.67 5.09 24.24
CA ARG A 621 5.61 6.43 24.85
C ARG A 621 4.55 6.48 25.96
N GLU A 622 3.37 5.92 25.72
CA GLU A 622 2.29 5.84 26.69
C GLU A 622 2.69 5.04 27.94
N ALA A 623 3.23 3.83 27.78
CA ALA A 623 3.68 3.03 28.92
C ALA A 623 4.81 3.72 29.71
N LEU A 624 5.71 4.47 29.05
CA LEU A 624 6.73 5.27 29.76
C LEU A 624 6.12 6.44 30.54
N ILE A 625 5.05 7.08 30.04
CA ILE A 625 4.31 8.11 30.80
C ILE A 625 3.71 7.51 32.06
N GLU A 626 3.05 6.35 31.95
CA GLU A 626 2.48 5.62 33.10
C GLU A 626 3.56 5.30 34.16
N VAL A 627 4.73 4.82 33.73
CA VAL A 627 5.90 4.57 34.60
C VAL A 627 6.32 5.84 35.36
N PHE A 628 6.45 6.98 34.67
CA PHE A 628 6.80 8.24 35.32
C PHE A 628 5.68 8.79 36.22
N GLN A 629 4.40 8.49 35.96
CA GLN A 629 3.30 8.85 36.86
C GLN A 629 3.30 8.04 38.16
N MET A 630 3.56 6.73 38.09
CA MET A 630 3.56 5.85 39.27
C MET A 630 4.67 6.21 40.26
N PHE A 631 5.91 6.32 39.76
CA PHE A 631 7.11 6.43 40.58
C PHE A 631 7.66 7.86 40.70
N GLY A 632 7.34 8.77 39.77
CA GLY A 632 7.77 10.16 39.81
C GLY A 632 7.18 10.93 40.99
N ARG A 633 7.95 11.87 41.55
CA ARG A 633 7.58 12.69 42.72
C ARG A 633 7.92 14.16 42.50
N SER A 634 7.00 15.06 42.86
CA SER A 634 7.17 16.50 42.67
C SER A 634 8.18 17.09 43.68
N VAL A 635 8.96 18.07 43.25
CA VAL A 635 10.01 18.72 44.07
C VAL A 635 9.42 19.63 45.16
N SER A 636 8.14 19.99 45.05
CA SER A 636 7.46 20.96 45.92
C SER A 636 6.53 20.37 46.96
N GLU A 637 6.02 19.14 46.76
CA GLU A 637 4.89 18.61 47.55
C GLU A 637 4.99 17.10 47.85
N GLU A 638 6.07 16.41 47.45
CA GLU A 638 6.20 14.93 47.46
C GLU A 638 5.06 14.17 46.74
N ALA A 639 4.18 14.87 46.03
CA ALA A 639 3.06 14.29 45.32
C ALA A 639 3.51 13.47 44.10
N PRO A 640 2.80 12.38 43.73
CA PRO A 640 3.00 11.68 42.46
C PRO A 640 2.91 12.62 41.26
N TYR A 641 3.66 12.35 40.19
CA TYR A 641 3.57 13.14 38.96
C TYR A 641 2.16 13.08 38.36
N SER A 642 1.57 14.25 38.11
CA SER A 642 0.40 14.36 37.24
C SER A 642 0.76 13.88 35.82
N ARG A 643 -0.26 13.56 35.01
CA ARG A 643 -0.03 13.12 33.63
C ARG A 643 0.72 14.17 32.82
N GLU A 644 0.39 15.45 32.99
CA GLU A 644 1.08 16.57 32.35
C GLU A 644 2.54 16.67 32.80
N MET A 645 2.85 16.39 34.07
CA MET A 645 4.24 16.37 34.57
C MET A 645 5.04 15.23 33.95
N ALA A 646 4.48 14.01 33.88
CA ALA A 646 5.12 12.85 33.25
C ALA A 646 5.32 13.06 31.74
N GLU A 647 4.31 13.55 31.03
CA GLU A 647 4.43 13.90 29.61
C GLU A 647 5.46 15.00 29.36
N LYS A 648 5.54 16.01 30.24
CA LYS A 648 6.54 17.10 30.18
C LYS A 648 7.95 16.57 30.48
N TYR A 649 8.12 15.63 31.41
CA TYR A 649 9.40 14.97 31.68
C TYR A 649 9.90 14.23 30.43
N LEU A 650 9.03 13.43 29.82
CA LEU A 650 9.37 12.67 28.60
C LEU A 650 9.66 13.59 27.40
N MET A 651 8.87 14.65 27.20
CA MET A 651 9.18 15.68 26.20
C MET A 651 10.51 16.40 26.47
N ASN A 652 10.96 16.52 27.72
CA ASN A 652 12.27 17.10 28.02
C ASN A 652 13.41 16.13 27.69
N MET A 653 13.22 14.82 27.86
CA MET A 653 14.16 13.79 27.37
C MET A 653 14.31 13.82 25.84
N GLU A 654 13.23 14.11 25.11
CA GLU A 654 13.24 14.32 23.65
C GLU A 654 13.92 15.66 23.25
N LYS A 655 13.63 16.75 23.98
CA LYS A 655 14.05 18.12 23.62
C LYS A 655 15.52 18.45 23.90
N ALA A 656 16.22 17.69 24.75
CA ALA A 656 17.64 17.92 25.08
C ALA A 656 18.64 17.66 23.92
N PHE A 657 18.13 17.48 22.69
CA PHE A 657 18.82 17.15 21.43
C PHE A 657 20.02 18.05 21.08
N LEU A 658 20.09 19.28 21.57
CA LEU A 658 21.19 20.21 21.29
C LEU A 658 22.47 19.97 22.10
N TYR A 659 22.41 19.22 23.21
CA TYR A 659 23.59 18.92 24.04
C TYR A 659 23.66 17.47 24.58
N ALA A 660 22.53 16.85 24.95
CA ALA A 660 22.46 15.44 25.39
C ALA A 660 21.01 14.91 25.41
N GLY A 661 20.45 14.55 24.24
CA GLY A 661 19.10 13.97 24.16
C GLY A 661 19.01 12.57 24.77
N ARG A 662 18.02 12.31 25.65
CA ARG A 662 17.87 11.05 26.41
C ARG A 662 16.75 10.12 25.92
N LEU A 663 15.87 10.56 25.01
CA LEU A 663 15.00 9.68 24.24
C LEU A 663 15.31 9.79 22.75
N LYS A 664 15.57 8.64 22.11
CA LYS A 664 15.91 8.54 20.69
C LYS A 664 15.02 7.50 20.00
N ILE A 665 14.17 7.97 19.10
CA ILE A 665 13.26 7.12 18.31
C ILE A 665 13.81 7.02 16.89
N ALA A 666 14.25 5.83 16.51
CA ALA A 666 14.68 5.48 15.16
C ALA A 666 13.70 4.50 14.53
N ALA A 667 12.69 5.05 13.85
CA ALA A 667 11.91 4.28 12.90
C ALA A 667 12.83 3.59 11.88
N GLU A 668 12.54 2.33 11.55
CA GLU A 668 13.10 1.72 10.34
C GLU A 668 12.66 2.55 9.12
N ILE A 669 13.61 3.16 8.41
CA ILE A 669 13.36 3.88 7.14
C ILE A 669 13.08 2.88 5.98
N GLY A 670 12.67 1.66 6.33
CA GLY A 670 12.55 0.48 5.47
C GLY A 670 11.11 0.04 5.19
N ASN A 671 10.09 0.85 5.50
CA ASN A 671 8.70 0.54 5.16
C ASN A 671 7.83 1.76 4.76
N HIS A 672 8.35 2.63 3.88
CA HIS A 672 7.50 3.47 3.01
C HIS A 672 6.90 2.68 1.82
N VAL A 673 6.60 1.40 2.03
CA VAL A 673 5.47 0.78 1.33
C VAL A 673 4.22 1.30 2.03
N THR A 674 3.36 2.02 1.30
CA THR A 674 2.11 2.63 1.83
C THR A 674 1.37 1.65 2.75
N GLN A 675 0.79 2.12 3.87
CA GLN A 675 0.23 1.31 4.97
C GLN A 675 -0.18 -0.14 4.60
N ILE A 676 0.64 -1.14 4.97
CA ILE A 676 0.22 -2.55 4.92
C ILE A 676 -0.60 -2.87 6.18
N LYS A 677 -1.90 -2.54 6.15
CA LYS A 677 -2.89 -3.17 7.02
C LYS A 677 -3.19 -4.57 6.51
N ILE A 678 -2.37 -5.56 6.90
CA ILE A 678 -2.87 -6.95 6.97
C ILE A 678 -3.88 -6.96 8.13
N GLN A 679 -5.17 -6.85 7.79
CA GLN A 679 -6.23 -7.15 8.75
C GLN A 679 -6.09 -8.63 9.16
N PRO A 680 -6.03 -8.96 10.46
CA PRO A 680 -6.34 -10.30 10.90
C PRO A 680 -7.81 -10.58 10.57
N ILE A 681 -8.09 -11.71 9.92
CA ILE A 681 -9.46 -12.14 9.67
C ILE A 681 -10.13 -12.43 11.02
N GLY A 682 -11.10 -11.58 11.42
CA GLY A 682 -12.04 -11.83 12.51
C GLY A 682 -11.52 -11.69 13.94
N LYS A 683 -11.62 -10.49 14.52
CA LYS A 683 -12.51 -10.19 15.68
C LYS A 683 -12.39 -8.69 16.10
N PRO A 684 -13.49 -8.03 16.50
CA PRO A 684 -13.48 -6.62 16.89
C PRO A 684 -12.90 -6.40 18.31
N PRO A 685 -12.27 -5.25 18.58
CA PRO A 685 -11.85 -4.85 19.93
C PRO A 685 -13.01 -4.29 20.78
N ALA A 686 -12.76 -4.13 22.08
CA ALA A 686 -13.64 -3.52 23.08
C ALA A 686 -12.84 -2.53 23.97
N ALA A 687 -13.48 -1.98 25.02
CA ALA A 687 -12.97 -0.97 25.97
C ALA A 687 -12.88 0.47 25.39
N GLU A 688 -13.14 1.58 26.11
CA GLU A 688 -13.68 1.89 27.47
C GLU A 688 -14.08 3.41 27.48
N MET A 689 -14.69 4.12 28.46
CA MET A 689 -15.23 3.90 29.82
C MET A 689 -16.18 5.10 30.18
N LEU A 690 -16.85 5.07 31.37
CA LEU A 690 -17.50 6.20 32.11
C LEU A 690 -18.80 6.83 31.52
N SER A 691 -19.81 7.24 32.29
CA SER A 691 -20.16 6.99 33.72
C SER A 691 -21.62 7.39 34.06
N GLU A 692 -22.10 6.93 35.22
CA GLU A 692 -23.26 7.44 36.02
C GLU A 692 -24.73 6.97 35.76
N ARG A 693 -25.18 6.06 36.64
CA ARG A 693 -26.42 6.06 37.47
C ARG A 693 -27.84 6.23 36.85
N GLY A 694 -28.67 5.18 37.04
CA GLY A 694 -29.87 5.33 37.91
C GLY A 694 -31.23 4.73 37.48
N TYR A 695 -31.67 3.66 38.16
CA TYR A 695 -33.08 3.22 38.41
C TYR A 695 -34.00 2.89 37.18
N SER A 696 -35.06 2.05 37.23
CA SER A 696 -35.51 1.00 38.19
C SER A 696 -36.82 0.32 37.72
N MET A 697 -36.94 -1.03 37.82
CA MET A 697 -38.19 -1.86 37.94
C MET A 697 -39.23 -1.81 36.79
N ALA A 698 -40.15 -2.78 36.56
CA ALA A 698 -40.26 -4.22 36.90
C ALA A 698 -41.44 -4.89 36.13
N GLU A 699 -41.52 -6.24 36.16
CA GLU A 699 -42.75 -7.10 36.06
C GLU A 699 -43.62 -7.10 34.75
N ALA A 700 -44.44 -8.11 34.40
CA ALA A 700 -44.54 -9.56 34.72
C ALA A 700 -45.57 -10.29 33.79
N GLY A 701 -45.66 -11.64 33.85
CA GLY A 701 -46.72 -12.49 33.26
C GLY A 701 -46.34 -13.23 31.95
N LEU A 702 -46.43 -14.57 31.80
CA LEU A 702 -47.56 -15.55 31.86
C LEU A 702 -48.40 -15.57 30.55
N GLU A 703 -48.87 -16.70 29.99
CA GLU A 703 -48.98 -18.11 30.47
C GLU A 703 -48.91 -19.16 29.31
N ALA A 704 -49.30 -20.43 29.53
CA ALA A 704 -49.16 -21.59 28.61
C ALA A 704 -50.46 -21.90 27.78
N GLU A 705 -50.68 -22.98 26.98
CA GLU A 705 -50.53 -24.44 27.20
C GLU A 705 -50.69 -25.32 25.90
N GLN A 706 -50.17 -26.57 25.94
CA GLN A 706 -50.70 -27.88 25.40
C GLN A 706 -51.25 -28.01 23.93
N ARG A 707 -51.23 -29.14 23.19
CA ARG A 707 -50.77 -30.58 23.25
C ARG A 707 -50.57 -31.07 21.76
N THR A 708 -50.52 -32.33 21.25
CA THR A 708 -50.87 -33.73 21.66
C THR A 708 -50.00 -34.80 20.91
N THR A 709 -50.56 -35.99 20.56
CA THR A 709 -49.96 -37.26 20.03
C THR A 709 -50.58 -37.69 18.65
N PHE A 710 -50.31 -38.81 17.92
CA PHE A 710 -49.66 -40.15 18.16
C PHE A 710 -49.30 -40.94 16.84
N ASN A 711 -48.31 -41.88 16.90
CA ASN A 711 -48.00 -43.16 16.14
C ASN A 711 -48.53 -43.47 14.71
N SER A 712 -47.80 -44.13 13.78
CA SER A 712 -47.30 -45.56 13.79
C SER A 712 -46.42 -45.88 12.54
N GLN A 713 -45.32 -46.67 12.60
CA GLN A 713 -45.11 -48.12 12.26
C GLN A 713 -45.57 -48.64 10.86
N ALA A 714 -44.89 -49.55 10.11
CA ALA A 714 -43.53 -50.15 10.15
C ALA A 714 -43.21 -51.04 8.88
N ALA A 715 -41.95 -51.56 8.77
CA ALA A 715 -41.50 -52.79 8.06
C ALA A 715 -41.38 -52.85 6.49
N THR A 716 -40.56 -53.70 5.81
CA THR A 716 -39.23 -54.37 6.03
C THR A 716 -38.71 -55.07 4.71
N HIS A 717 -37.43 -55.51 4.64
CA HIS A 717 -36.83 -56.58 3.76
C HIS A 717 -36.73 -56.34 2.20
N GLN A 718 -35.80 -56.91 1.38
CA GLN A 718 -34.43 -57.46 1.54
C GLN A 718 -33.71 -57.73 0.16
N ASN A 719 -32.38 -58.02 0.16
CA ASN A 719 -31.56 -58.84 -0.79
C ASN A 719 -31.14 -58.41 -2.23
N TYR A 720 -29.84 -58.08 -2.37
CA TYR A 720 -28.77 -58.69 -3.24
C TYR A 720 -28.96 -59.12 -4.73
N CYS A 721 -28.18 -58.48 -5.63
CA CYS A 721 -27.14 -59.00 -6.60
C CYS A 721 -27.41 -60.16 -7.62
N PRO A 722 -26.50 -60.46 -8.61
CA PRO A 722 -25.25 -59.76 -9.07
C PRO A 722 -25.10 -59.60 -10.63
N ASP A 723 -23.93 -59.08 -11.08
CA ASP A 723 -23.17 -59.26 -12.36
C ASP A 723 -23.87 -59.11 -13.76
N SER A 724 -23.27 -58.48 -14.78
CA SER A 724 -21.97 -58.86 -15.37
C SER A 724 -21.43 -57.91 -16.49
N GLN A 725 -20.10 -57.86 -16.58
CA GLN A 725 -19.18 -57.68 -17.73
C GLN A 725 -19.29 -56.54 -18.81
N LEU A 726 -18.09 -56.00 -19.08
CA LEU A 726 -17.61 -55.10 -20.16
C LEU A 726 -17.51 -55.82 -21.54
N PRO A 727 -17.41 -55.13 -22.72
CA PRO A 727 -16.22 -54.34 -23.10
C PRO A 727 -16.42 -53.11 -24.03
N GLN A 728 -15.29 -52.55 -24.49
CA GLN A 728 -15.12 -51.30 -25.24
C GLN A 728 -15.14 -51.49 -26.77
N SER A 729 -15.40 -50.42 -27.56
CA SER A 729 -14.39 -49.75 -28.44
C SER A 729 -14.93 -49.04 -29.72
N PHE A 730 -14.07 -48.15 -30.26
CA PHE A 730 -13.98 -47.59 -31.63
C PHE A 730 -15.03 -46.61 -32.25
N SER A 731 -14.56 -45.36 -32.41
CA SER A 731 -14.48 -44.53 -33.64
C SER A 731 -15.68 -44.15 -34.51
N ASN A 732 -15.83 -42.82 -34.66
CA ASN A 732 -16.00 -42.06 -35.90
C ASN A 732 -16.76 -42.68 -37.10
N CYS A 733 -17.94 -42.14 -37.40
CA CYS A 733 -18.48 -42.12 -38.76
C CYS A 733 -18.98 -40.70 -39.13
N VAL A 734 -18.45 -40.12 -40.21
CA VAL A 734 -18.90 -38.82 -40.74
C VAL A 734 -19.88 -39.08 -41.89
N ILE A 735 -21.17 -38.81 -41.65
CA ILE A 735 -22.20 -38.97 -42.68
C ILE A 735 -22.53 -37.61 -43.31
N ARG A 736 -22.10 -37.43 -44.57
CA ARG A 736 -22.65 -36.40 -45.47
C ARG A 736 -24.04 -36.84 -45.94
N LEU A 737 -25.08 -36.11 -45.58
CA LEU A 737 -26.40 -36.26 -46.22
C LEU A 737 -26.49 -35.38 -47.48
N LYS A 738 -26.79 -36.00 -48.63
CA LYS A 738 -27.24 -35.30 -49.84
C LYS A 738 -28.68 -34.83 -49.64
N ILE A 739 -29.00 -33.63 -50.11
CA ILE A 739 -30.39 -33.17 -50.23
C ILE A 739 -31.00 -33.84 -51.48
N GLY A 740 -31.99 -34.71 -51.27
CA GLY A 740 -32.94 -35.14 -52.29
C GLY A 740 -34.18 -34.26 -52.25
N LYS A 741 -34.87 -34.11 -53.38
CA LYS A 741 -36.15 -33.38 -53.45
C LYS A 741 -37.34 -34.29 -53.11
N ASP A 742 -38.48 -33.63 -52.90
CA ASP A 742 -39.84 -34.16 -53.02
C ASP A 742 -40.29 -35.27 -52.04
N CYS A 743 -40.80 -34.86 -50.87
CA CYS A 743 -42.11 -35.33 -50.38
C CYS A 743 -42.70 -34.39 -49.30
N CYS A 744 -44.03 -34.35 -49.17
CA CYS A 744 -44.75 -33.39 -48.34
C CYS A 744 -44.91 -33.83 -46.86
N ILE A 745 -44.21 -33.18 -45.92
CA ILE A 745 -44.52 -33.25 -44.48
C ILE A 745 -44.57 -31.84 -43.85
N HIS A 746 -45.51 -31.02 -44.32
CA HIS A 746 -45.82 -29.72 -43.72
C HIS A 746 -47.05 -29.82 -42.79
N LYS A 747 -46.82 -30.30 -41.56
CA LYS A 747 -47.58 -29.92 -40.34
C LYS A 747 -46.98 -30.44 -39.03
N SER A 748 -46.41 -31.65 -38.99
CA SER A 748 -45.84 -32.22 -37.75
C SER A 748 -44.50 -31.58 -37.33
N ALA A 749 -43.71 -31.08 -38.28
CA ALA A 749 -42.38 -30.53 -38.02
C ALA A 749 -42.41 -29.31 -37.08
N SER A 750 -43.37 -28.37 -37.27
CA SER A 750 -43.47 -27.18 -36.41
C SER A 750 -43.82 -27.53 -34.97
N LEU A 751 -44.69 -28.53 -34.75
CA LEU A 751 -45.05 -28.98 -33.40
C LEU A 751 -43.87 -29.67 -32.72
N TYR A 752 -43.14 -30.53 -33.45
CA TYR A 752 -41.92 -31.16 -32.94
C TYR A 752 -40.82 -30.13 -32.65
N ILE A 753 -40.60 -29.13 -33.51
CA ILE A 753 -39.57 -28.10 -33.30
C ILE A 753 -39.92 -27.20 -32.10
N LEU A 754 -41.19 -26.80 -31.93
CA LEU A 754 -41.64 -26.09 -30.73
C LEU A 754 -41.46 -26.94 -29.47
N TYR A 755 -41.77 -28.23 -29.52
CA TYR A 755 -41.57 -29.15 -28.39
C TYR A 755 -40.08 -29.35 -28.08
N PHE A 756 -39.23 -29.53 -29.09
CA PHE A 756 -37.78 -29.73 -28.94
C PHE A 756 -37.07 -28.47 -28.41
N LEU A 757 -37.44 -27.29 -28.91
CA LEU A 757 -36.96 -26.00 -28.39
C LEU A 757 -37.47 -25.75 -26.97
N SER A 758 -38.73 -26.08 -26.67
CA SER A 758 -39.29 -25.98 -25.31
C SER A 758 -38.58 -26.92 -24.32
N THR A 759 -38.22 -28.15 -24.74
CA THR A 759 -37.45 -29.07 -23.88
C THR A 759 -35.97 -28.69 -23.77
N MET A 760 -35.35 -28.13 -24.81
CA MET A 760 -33.97 -27.61 -24.67
C MET A 760 -33.89 -26.34 -23.82
N ALA A 761 -34.94 -25.52 -23.81
CA ALA A 761 -35.02 -24.36 -22.92
C ALA A 761 -35.21 -24.73 -21.43
N ALA A 762 -35.70 -25.93 -21.12
CA ALA A 762 -36.05 -26.34 -19.75
C ALA A 762 -34.83 -26.66 -18.86
N ASN A 763 -33.68 -27.03 -19.43
CA ASN A 763 -32.54 -27.59 -18.69
C ASN A 763 -31.43 -26.56 -18.35
N ALA A 764 -31.68 -25.26 -18.54
CA ALA A 764 -30.70 -24.19 -18.29
C ALA A 764 -31.11 -23.24 -17.16
N LEU A 765 -30.14 -22.75 -16.39
CA LEU A 765 -30.35 -21.76 -15.34
C LEU A 765 -30.37 -20.35 -15.94
N ARG A 766 -31.45 -19.61 -15.68
CA ARG A 766 -31.56 -18.17 -15.93
C ARG A 766 -31.66 -17.49 -14.58
N ILE A 767 -30.58 -16.83 -14.19
CA ILE A 767 -30.35 -16.35 -12.82
C ILE A 767 -30.59 -14.84 -12.76
N LEU A 768 -31.52 -14.42 -11.90
CA LEU A 768 -31.70 -13.02 -11.54
C LEU A 768 -30.85 -12.71 -10.30
N VAL A 769 -30.08 -11.62 -10.37
CA VAL A 769 -29.28 -11.10 -9.26
C VAL A 769 -29.67 -9.65 -8.97
N PRO A 770 -30.58 -9.41 -8.01
CA PRO A 770 -30.85 -8.09 -7.47
C PRO A 770 -29.59 -7.51 -6.80
N VAL A 771 -29.29 -6.24 -7.08
CA VAL A 771 -28.14 -5.52 -6.52
C VAL A 771 -28.55 -4.14 -5.98
N LYS A 772 -28.16 -3.83 -4.75
CA LYS A 772 -28.39 -2.52 -4.10
C LYS A 772 -27.09 -1.70 -4.04
N ARG A 773 -27.22 -0.40 -4.28
CA ARG A 773 -26.19 0.61 -4.01
C ARG A 773 -26.32 1.09 -2.56
N VAL A 774 -25.27 0.97 -1.77
CA VAL A 774 -25.24 1.27 -0.31
C VAL A 774 -24.04 2.15 0.03
N ILE A 775 -23.97 2.72 1.23
CA ILE A 775 -22.74 3.37 1.74
C ILE A 775 -21.61 2.32 1.80
N ASP A 776 -20.39 2.71 1.44
CA ASP A 776 -19.22 1.82 1.51
C ASP A 776 -18.96 1.36 2.96
N PHE A 777 -18.89 0.04 3.16
CA PHE A 777 -18.75 -0.58 4.48
C PHE A 777 -17.44 -0.22 5.22
N ALA A 778 -16.46 0.38 4.54
CA ALA A 778 -15.25 0.91 5.17
C ALA A 778 -15.46 2.28 5.84
N ILE A 779 -16.57 2.98 5.57
CA ILE A 779 -16.92 4.28 6.17
C ILE A 779 -17.79 4.06 7.42
N LYS A 780 -17.48 4.73 8.54
CA LYS A 780 -18.43 4.83 9.66
C LYS A 780 -19.57 5.76 9.23
N PRO A 781 -20.84 5.29 9.12
CA PRO A 781 -21.97 6.17 8.85
C PRO A 781 -22.15 7.18 10.00
N ARG A 782 -22.70 8.35 9.66
CA ARG A 782 -23.07 9.41 10.62
C ARG A 782 -24.54 9.73 10.45
N ILE A 783 -25.24 10.05 11.52
CA ILE A 783 -26.66 10.39 11.46
C ILE A 783 -26.82 11.83 10.98
N ASN A 784 -27.84 12.07 10.14
CA ASN A 784 -28.13 13.40 9.61
C ASN A 784 -28.61 14.36 10.74
N LYS A 785 -28.48 15.67 10.54
CA LYS A 785 -28.82 16.67 11.58
C LYS A 785 -30.29 16.62 12.03
N THR A 786 -31.18 16.07 11.21
CA THR A 786 -32.61 15.90 11.48
C THR A 786 -32.97 14.62 12.24
N GLN A 787 -32.01 13.73 12.50
CA GLN A 787 -32.23 12.40 13.11
C GLN A 787 -33.28 11.55 12.36
N THR A 788 -33.41 11.73 11.05
CA THR A 788 -34.33 11.00 10.17
C THR A 788 -33.65 9.91 9.34
N GLY A 789 -32.32 9.92 9.26
CA GLY A 789 -31.55 9.03 8.39
C GLY A 789 -30.04 9.18 8.56
N VAL A 790 -29.29 8.54 7.66
CA VAL A 790 -27.82 8.61 7.60
C VAL A 790 -27.38 9.71 6.63
N GLU A 791 -26.31 10.40 6.94
CA GLU A 791 -25.70 11.37 6.03
C GLU A 791 -25.16 10.66 4.78
N THR A 792 -25.57 11.15 3.61
CA THR A 792 -25.26 10.56 2.29
C THR A 792 -24.56 11.56 1.35
N ALA A 793 -24.53 12.84 1.68
CA ALA A 793 -23.84 13.86 0.89
C ALA A 793 -22.31 13.70 1.00
N GLY A 794 -21.62 13.56 -0.13
CA GLY A 794 -20.16 13.40 -0.19
C GLY A 794 -19.63 12.04 0.31
N VAL A 795 -20.50 11.08 0.61
CA VAL A 795 -20.10 9.76 1.15
C VAL A 795 -19.89 8.74 0.02
N LYS A 796 -18.78 7.98 0.04
CA LYS A 796 -18.53 6.88 -0.91
C LYS A 796 -19.61 5.80 -0.77
N HIS A 797 -20.07 5.29 -1.90
CA HIS A 797 -21.03 4.21 -1.98
C HIS A 797 -20.44 3.04 -2.75
N SER A 798 -20.87 1.83 -2.40
CA SER A 798 -20.45 0.56 -2.99
C SER A 798 -21.66 -0.26 -3.45
N LEU A 799 -21.38 -1.40 -4.08
CA LEU A 799 -22.30 -2.52 -4.20
C LEU A 799 -22.48 -3.14 -2.80
N ASN A 800 -23.71 -3.56 -2.45
CA ASN A 800 -23.98 -4.22 -1.18
C ASN A 800 -23.13 -5.52 -1.04
N PRO A 801 -22.33 -5.69 0.02
CA PRO A 801 -21.39 -6.83 0.12
C PRO A 801 -22.06 -8.21 0.04
N PHE A 802 -23.33 -8.34 0.46
CA PHE A 802 -24.07 -9.60 0.32
C PHE A 802 -24.49 -9.88 -1.14
N ASP A 803 -24.69 -8.85 -1.96
CA ASP A 803 -25.07 -8.99 -3.36
C ASP A 803 -23.84 -9.33 -4.23
N GLU A 804 -22.63 -8.88 -3.83
CA GLU A 804 -21.36 -9.32 -4.44
C GLU A 804 -21.22 -10.85 -4.41
N LEU A 805 -21.64 -11.50 -3.32
CA LEU A 805 -21.62 -12.95 -3.15
C LEU A 805 -22.63 -13.64 -4.07
N SER A 806 -23.80 -13.03 -4.28
CA SER A 806 -24.82 -13.55 -5.21
C SER A 806 -24.36 -13.51 -6.66
N ILE A 807 -23.65 -12.44 -7.07
CA ILE A 807 -23.05 -12.36 -8.42
C ILE A 807 -21.92 -13.39 -8.56
N GLU A 808 -21.03 -13.49 -7.56
CA GLU A 808 -19.95 -14.48 -7.56
C GLU A 808 -20.50 -15.91 -7.66
N GLU A 809 -21.57 -16.24 -6.94
CA GLU A 809 -22.14 -17.59 -6.98
C GLU A 809 -22.80 -17.89 -8.33
N ALA A 810 -23.56 -16.94 -8.90
CA ALA A 810 -24.12 -17.08 -10.25
C ALA A 810 -23.02 -17.35 -11.30
N VAL A 811 -21.88 -16.66 -11.19
CA VAL A 811 -20.72 -16.85 -12.07
C VAL A 811 -20.01 -18.18 -11.79
N ARG A 812 -19.87 -18.60 -10.53
CA ARG A 812 -19.31 -19.91 -10.16
C ARG A 812 -20.14 -21.08 -10.67
N LEU A 813 -21.47 -21.02 -10.56
CA LEU A 813 -22.35 -22.03 -11.14
C LEU A 813 -22.07 -22.18 -12.64
N ARG A 814 -21.95 -21.07 -13.37
CA ARG A 814 -21.60 -21.05 -14.81
C ARG A 814 -20.22 -21.63 -15.10
N GLU A 815 -19.21 -21.29 -14.30
CA GLU A 815 -17.82 -21.74 -14.48
C GLU A 815 -17.61 -23.20 -14.08
N SER A 816 -18.39 -23.71 -13.11
CA SER A 816 -18.25 -25.06 -12.56
C SER A 816 -18.56 -26.19 -13.55
N LYS A 817 -19.30 -25.90 -14.63
CA LYS A 817 -19.87 -26.90 -15.56
C LYS A 817 -20.63 -28.02 -14.85
N GLY A 818 -21.42 -27.64 -13.83
CA GLY A 818 -22.30 -28.56 -13.11
C GLY A 818 -23.45 -29.13 -13.96
N PRO A 819 -24.37 -29.90 -13.35
CA PRO A 819 -25.41 -30.65 -14.07
C PRO A 819 -26.38 -29.83 -14.94
N MET A 820 -26.49 -28.52 -14.69
CA MET A 820 -27.26 -27.58 -15.51
C MET A 820 -26.35 -26.42 -15.93
N SER A 821 -26.42 -26.02 -17.21
CA SER A 821 -25.70 -24.85 -17.73
C SER A 821 -26.40 -23.55 -17.34
N VAL A 822 -25.65 -22.53 -16.92
CA VAL A 822 -26.18 -21.16 -16.79
C VAL A 822 -26.21 -20.50 -18.17
N SER A 823 -27.40 -20.17 -18.67
CA SER A 823 -27.58 -19.50 -19.97
C SER A 823 -27.57 -17.98 -19.88
N GLU A 824 -27.96 -17.41 -18.73
CA GLU A 824 -28.00 -15.96 -18.52
C GLU A 824 -27.88 -15.59 -17.03
N ILE A 825 -27.11 -14.54 -16.74
CA ILE A 825 -27.06 -13.85 -15.45
C ILE A 825 -27.51 -12.41 -15.65
N LEU A 826 -28.72 -12.07 -15.17
CA LEU A 826 -29.32 -10.74 -15.26
C LEU A 826 -29.14 -9.98 -13.93
N ALA A 827 -28.44 -8.84 -13.95
CA ALA A 827 -28.34 -7.96 -12.78
C ALA A 827 -29.46 -6.89 -12.79
N ILE A 828 -30.07 -6.59 -11.64
CA ILE A 828 -31.10 -5.52 -11.55
C ILE A 828 -30.91 -4.62 -10.33
N SER A 829 -31.04 -3.31 -10.51
CA SER A 829 -31.04 -2.32 -9.43
C SER A 829 -32.19 -1.33 -9.59
N ALA A 830 -32.77 -0.89 -8.48
CA ALA A 830 -33.82 0.13 -8.45
C ALA A 830 -33.35 1.33 -7.62
N GLY A 831 -33.40 2.52 -8.20
CA GLY A 831 -32.83 3.74 -7.61
C GLY A 831 -32.49 4.79 -8.66
N GLY A 832 -31.86 5.89 -8.24
CA GLY A 832 -31.48 6.98 -9.15
C GLY A 832 -30.29 6.64 -10.07
N PRO A 833 -29.89 7.57 -10.96
CA PRO A 833 -28.88 7.33 -12.00
C PRO A 833 -27.53 6.78 -11.51
N LYS A 834 -27.14 7.06 -10.26
CA LYS A 834 -25.89 6.56 -9.64
C LYS A 834 -25.86 5.04 -9.45
N CYS A 835 -26.99 4.34 -9.59
CA CYS A 835 -27.02 2.87 -9.58
C CYS A 835 -26.44 2.24 -10.87
N VAL A 836 -26.19 3.03 -11.93
CA VAL A 836 -25.48 2.55 -13.13
C VAL A 836 -24.09 1.99 -12.77
N ASP A 837 -23.35 2.65 -11.87
CA ASP A 837 -21.99 2.24 -11.51
C ASP A 837 -21.97 0.88 -10.79
N THR A 838 -22.96 0.66 -9.91
CA THR A 838 -23.22 -0.63 -9.25
C THR A 838 -23.56 -1.73 -10.27
N LEU A 839 -24.40 -1.45 -11.26
CA LEU A 839 -24.74 -2.41 -12.32
C LEU A 839 -23.56 -2.70 -13.27
N ARG A 840 -22.77 -1.69 -13.62
CA ARG A 840 -21.52 -1.84 -14.39
C ARG A 840 -20.50 -2.68 -13.62
N THR A 841 -20.43 -2.55 -12.31
CA THR A 841 -19.60 -3.39 -11.43
C THR A 841 -20.07 -4.85 -11.47
N ALA A 842 -21.37 -5.12 -11.31
CA ALA A 842 -21.92 -6.48 -11.41
C ALA A 842 -21.67 -7.13 -12.79
N MET A 843 -21.79 -6.36 -13.87
CA MET A 843 -21.45 -6.81 -15.23
C MET A 843 -19.95 -7.03 -15.47
N ALA A 844 -19.08 -6.38 -14.70
CA ALA A 844 -17.62 -6.57 -14.72
C ALA A 844 -17.17 -7.78 -13.87
N MET A 845 -17.90 -8.10 -12.80
CA MET A 845 -17.74 -9.35 -12.05
C MET A 845 -18.19 -10.54 -12.89
N GLY A 846 -19.36 -10.45 -13.55
CA GLY A 846 -19.72 -11.42 -14.58
C GLY A 846 -21.16 -11.42 -15.12
N ALA A 847 -22.09 -10.60 -14.61
CA ALA A 847 -23.46 -10.51 -15.13
C ALA A 847 -23.48 -10.10 -16.61
N ASP A 848 -24.41 -10.62 -17.41
CA ASP A 848 -24.35 -10.55 -18.88
C ASP A 848 -24.97 -9.27 -19.45
N ARG A 849 -26.11 -8.87 -18.87
CA ARG A 849 -26.76 -7.57 -19.05
C ARG A 849 -27.30 -7.06 -17.71
N SER A 850 -27.79 -5.83 -17.69
CA SER A 850 -28.46 -5.27 -16.51
C SER A 850 -29.71 -4.46 -16.80
N ILE A 851 -30.63 -4.41 -15.83
CA ILE A 851 -31.78 -3.48 -15.81
C ILE A 851 -31.57 -2.44 -14.71
N LEU A 852 -31.67 -1.16 -15.08
CA LEU A 852 -31.87 -0.05 -14.15
C LEU A 852 -33.36 0.29 -14.10
N VAL A 853 -33.97 0.17 -12.92
CA VAL A 853 -35.30 0.72 -12.66
C VAL A 853 -35.12 2.09 -12.02
N ASP A 854 -35.31 3.14 -12.82
CA ASP A 854 -35.08 4.52 -12.42
C ASP A 854 -36.14 4.96 -11.41
N VAL A 855 -35.68 5.36 -10.23
CA VAL A 855 -36.50 5.86 -9.13
C VAL A 855 -35.88 7.18 -8.65
N PRO A 856 -36.59 8.32 -8.79
CA PRO A 856 -36.06 9.62 -8.40
C PRO A 856 -35.60 9.66 -6.93
N GLU A 857 -34.45 10.29 -6.68
CA GLU A 857 -33.96 10.53 -5.32
C GLU A 857 -34.89 11.54 -4.62
N LYS A 858 -35.67 11.09 -3.61
CA LYS A 858 -36.63 11.93 -2.87
C LYS A 858 -35.97 12.58 -1.63
N PRO A 859 -36.40 13.80 -1.21
CA PRO A 859 -35.76 14.54 -0.11
C PRO A 859 -35.84 13.88 1.27
N ASP A 860 -36.81 13.00 1.49
CA ASP A 860 -37.06 12.30 2.75
C ASP A 860 -36.11 11.10 2.98
N GLN A 861 -35.23 10.80 2.03
CA GLN A 861 -34.23 9.72 2.07
C GLN A 861 -34.81 8.29 2.22
N SER A 862 -36.14 8.10 2.17
CA SER A 862 -36.75 6.77 2.29
C SER A 862 -36.71 6.00 0.95
N GLY A 863 -35.78 5.05 0.88
CA GLY A 863 -35.65 4.12 -0.24
C GLY A 863 -36.92 3.26 -0.48
N LEU A 864 -36.91 2.45 -1.54
CA LEU A 864 -38.01 1.51 -1.79
C LEU A 864 -38.19 0.54 -0.61
N GLU A 865 -39.44 0.28 -0.23
CA GLU A 865 -39.75 -0.72 0.79
C GLU A 865 -39.49 -2.15 0.29
N PRO A 866 -39.07 -3.09 1.16
CA PRO A 866 -38.83 -4.49 0.77
C PRO A 866 -39.99 -5.14 0.01
N LEU A 867 -41.24 -4.81 0.35
CA LEU A 867 -42.44 -5.32 -0.34
C LEU A 867 -42.57 -4.75 -1.77
N THR A 868 -42.27 -3.46 -1.96
CA THR A 868 -42.28 -2.80 -3.28
C THR A 868 -41.18 -3.38 -4.17
N VAL A 869 -39.99 -3.64 -3.61
CA VAL A 869 -38.90 -4.33 -4.31
C VAL A 869 -39.29 -5.78 -4.64
N ALA A 870 -39.91 -6.52 -3.72
CA ALA A 870 -40.34 -7.90 -3.96
C ALA A 870 -41.42 -8.00 -5.05
N LYS A 871 -42.38 -7.07 -5.11
CA LYS A 871 -43.36 -6.98 -6.20
C LYS A 871 -42.69 -6.68 -7.55
N LEU A 872 -41.76 -5.72 -7.58
CA LEU A 872 -40.95 -5.40 -8.77
C LEU A 872 -40.18 -6.64 -9.27
N LEU A 873 -39.47 -7.33 -8.37
CA LEU A 873 -38.69 -8.53 -8.69
C LEU A 873 -39.57 -9.68 -9.17
N LYS A 874 -40.78 -9.87 -8.63
CA LYS A 874 -41.76 -10.84 -9.16
C LYS A 874 -42.07 -10.56 -10.64
N ASN A 875 -42.39 -9.31 -10.96
CA ASN A 875 -42.80 -8.94 -12.31
C ASN A 875 -41.61 -9.04 -13.30
N VAL A 876 -40.38 -8.81 -12.84
CA VAL A 876 -39.14 -9.10 -13.60
C VAL A 876 -38.96 -10.60 -13.81
N VAL A 877 -39.04 -11.42 -12.74
CA VAL A 877 -38.93 -12.90 -12.81
C VAL A 877 -39.89 -13.47 -13.85
N GLN A 878 -41.13 -12.99 -13.87
CA GLN A 878 -42.16 -13.43 -14.81
C GLN A 878 -41.91 -12.95 -16.24
N LYS A 879 -41.63 -11.65 -16.47
CA LYS A 879 -41.39 -11.09 -17.82
C LYS A 879 -40.13 -11.69 -18.46
N GLU A 880 -39.10 -11.97 -17.66
CA GLU A 880 -37.81 -12.48 -18.15
C GLU A 880 -37.70 -14.00 -18.20
N ASN A 881 -38.69 -14.76 -17.68
CA ASN A 881 -38.66 -16.22 -17.54
C ASN A 881 -37.42 -16.72 -16.77
N ILE A 882 -37.22 -16.16 -15.58
CA ILE A 882 -36.18 -16.54 -14.60
C ILE A 882 -36.61 -17.82 -13.87
N ASN A 883 -35.65 -18.69 -13.53
CA ASN A 883 -35.91 -19.88 -12.71
C ASN A 883 -35.11 -19.93 -11.40
N MET A 884 -34.09 -19.09 -11.24
CA MET A 884 -33.33 -18.95 -9.98
C MET A 884 -33.14 -17.47 -9.64
N VAL A 885 -33.37 -17.10 -8.38
CA VAL A 885 -33.01 -15.77 -7.85
C VAL A 885 -31.95 -15.94 -6.76
N LEU A 886 -30.80 -15.29 -6.93
CA LEU A 886 -29.75 -15.18 -5.91
C LEU A 886 -29.67 -13.71 -5.47
N LEU A 887 -29.89 -13.42 -4.18
CA LEU A 887 -29.78 -12.06 -3.64
C LEU A 887 -29.08 -12.03 -2.28
N GLY A 888 -28.53 -10.88 -1.88
CA GLY A 888 -27.93 -10.75 -0.55
C GLY A 888 -28.93 -10.98 0.58
N LYS A 889 -28.48 -11.54 1.71
CA LYS A 889 -29.37 -11.82 2.86
C LYS A 889 -29.99 -10.57 3.49
N GLN A 890 -29.29 -9.44 3.44
CA GLN A 890 -29.78 -8.12 3.88
C GLN A 890 -29.04 -7.00 3.16
N ALA A 891 -29.63 -5.80 3.18
CA ALA A 891 -28.98 -4.56 2.76
C ALA A 891 -28.39 -3.81 3.97
N ILE A 892 -27.09 -3.51 3.94
CA ILE A 892 -26.35 -2.97 5.10
C ILE A 892 -26.67 -1.51 5.48
N ASP A 893 -27.41 -0.78 4.64
CA ASP A 893 -27.75 0.64 4.81
C ASP A 893 -29.01 0.86 5.67
N GLY A 894 -29.92 -0.11 5.72
CA GLY A 894 -31.17 -0.07 6.50
C GLY A 894 -31.53 -1.38 7.19
N ASP A 895 -30.58 -2.32 7.25
CA ASP A 895 -30.71 -3.69 7.79
C ASP A 895 -31.91 -4.50 7.25
N GLN A 896 -32.24 -4.25 5.97
CA GLN A 896 -33.42 -4.80 5.30
C GLN A 896 -33.15 -6.21 4.79
N GLY A 897 -33.53 -7.23 5.57
CA GLY A 897 -33.38 -8.66 5.25
C GLY A 897 -34.66 -9.40 4.84
N GLN A 898 -35.73 -8.70 4.44
CA GLN A 898 -37.06 -9.29 4.20
C GLN A 898 -37.37 -9.63 2.72
N THR A 899 -36.67 -8.99 1.78
CA THR A 899 -37.04 -8.95 0.35
C THR A 899 -37.10 -10.33 -0.30
N GLY A 900 -36.16 -11.24 0.03
CA GLY A 900 -36.09 -12.58 -0.59
C GLY A 900 -37.24 -13.48 -0.17
N GLN A 901 -37.60 -13.43 1.11
CA GLN A 901 -38.69 -14.20 1.72
C GLN A 901 -40.04 -13.68 1.24
N MET A 902 -40.19 -12.35 1.12
CA MET A 902 -41.36 -11.74 0.48
C MET A 902 -41.48 -12.14 -1.00
N LEU A 903 -40.38 -12.14 -1.75
CA LEU A 903 -40.37 -12.55 -3.17
C LEU A 903 -40.75 -14.03 -3.33
N ALA A 904 -40.19 -14.92 -2.51
CA ALA A 904 -40.53 -16.34 -2.51
C ALA A 904 -42.03 -16.57 -2.23
N GLY A 905 -42.59 -15.90 -1.22
CA GLY A 905 -44.02 -15.97 -0.91
C GLY A 905 -44.90 -15.40 -2.03
N LEU A 906 -44.51 -14.28 -2.65
CA LEU A 906 -45.23 -13.67 -3.78
C LEU A 906 -45.18 -14.51 -5.07
N LEU A 907 -44.18 -15.38 -5.22
CA LEU A 907 -44.02 -16.31 -6.34
C LEU A 907 -44.57 -17.72 -6.06
N GLY A 908 -44.78 -18.08 -4.78
CA GLY A 908 -45.09 -19.46 -4.37
C GLY A 908 -43.90 -20.42 -4.51
N TRP A 909 -42.66 -19.92 -4.46
CA TRP A 909 -41.45 -20.71 -4.69
C TRP A 909 -40.81 -21.22 -3.40
N PRO A 910 -40.15 -22.40 -3.42
CA PRO A 910 -39.18 -22.80 -2.41
C PRO A 910 -38.12 -21.72 -2.15
N GLN A 911 -37.66 -21.63 -0.89
CA GLN A 911 -36.62 -20.69 -0.49
C GLN A 911 -35.54 -21.34 0.38
N ALA A 912 -34.32 -20.80 0.30
CA ALA A 912 -33.25 -21.05 1.27
C ALA A 912 -32.61 -19.72 1.70
N THR A 913 -32.75 -19.38 2.97
CA THR A 913 -32.23 -18.15 3.58
C THR A 913 -30.80 -18.35 4.10
N GLN A 914 -29.93 -17.35 4.01
CA GLN A 914 -28.58 -17.38 4.62
C GLN A 914 -27.72 -18.56 4.17
N ALA A 915 -27.70 -18.82 2.86
CA ALA A 915 -26.90 -19.87 2.25
C ALA A 915 -25.41 -19.65 2.49
N SER A 916 -24.73 -20.69 3.01
CA SER A 916 -23.28 -20.81 3.19
C SER A 916 -22.67 -21.88 2.27
N LYS A 917 -23.49 -22.66 1.55
CA LYS A 917 -23.08 -23.53 0.43
C LYS A 917 -24.24 -23.77 -0.52
N LEU A 918 -23.99 -23.78 -1.83
CA LEU A 918 -24.97 -24.09 -2.88
C LEU A 918 -24.47 -25.23 -3.76
N VAL A 919 -25.31 -26.23 -4.05
CA VAL A 919 -25.01 -27.32 -4.99
C VAL A 919 -26.23 -27.68 -5.83
N VAL A 920 -26.11 -27.60 -7.15
CA VAL A 920 -27.07 -28.20 -8.11
C VAL A 920 -26.69 -29.68 -8.26
N LYS A 921 -27.64 -30.59 -7.99
CA LYS A 921 -27.38 -32.03 -7.84
C LYS A 921 -27.64 -32.85 -9.11
N ASP A 922 -28.59 -32.43 -9.94
CA ASP A 922 -29.00 -33.12 -11.15
C ASP A 922 -29.45 -32.15 -12.25
N ASP A 923 -29.58 -32.67 -13.47
CA ASP A 923 -30.09 -31.99 -14.66
C ASP A 923 -31.59 -31.65 -14.56
N LYS A 924 -32.28 -32.22 -13.57
CA LYS A 924 -33.71 -32.08 -13.27
C LYS A 924 -34.00 -30.98 -12.24
N GLY A 925 -32.99 -30.15 -11.94
CA GLY A 925 -33.14 -28.95 -11.12
C GLY A 925 -33.26 -29.21 -9.62
N SER A 926 -32.81 -30.36 -9.09
CA SER A 926 -32.71 -30.52 -7.64
C SER A 926 -31.53 -29.72 -7.08
N ILE A 927 -31.82 -28.90 -6.08
CA ILE A 927 -30.85 -28.01 -5.42
C ILE A 927 -30.71 -28.46 -3.97
N GLU A 928 -29.46 -28.47 -3.49
CA GLU A 928 -29.10 -28.62 -2.09
C GLU A 928 -28.42 -27.33 -1.61
N VAL A 929 -28.93 -26.75 -0.53
CA VAL A 929 -28.41 -25.51 0.05
C VAL A 929 -28.10 -25.74 1.52
N THR A 930 -26.83 -25.61 1.90
CA THR A 930 -26.49 -25.48 3.33
C THR A 930 -26.70 -24.03 3.72
N ARG A 931 -27.51 -23.82 4.76
CA ARG A 931 -27.72 -22.51 5.40
C ARG A 931 -27.21 -22.50 6.82
N GLU A 932 -27.05 -21.31 7.36
CA GLU A 932 -26.79 -21.09 8.77
C GLU A 932 -28.08 -20.89 9.57
N VAL A 933 -28.04 -21.32 10.82
CA VAL A 933 -29.06 -21.14 11.86
C VAL A 933 -28.34 -20.93 13.20
N ASP A 934 -29.00 -20.36 14.21
CA ASP A 934 -28.31 -19.95 15.45
C ASP A 934 -27.60 -21.10 16.19
N GLY A 935 -28.09 -22.33 16.02
CA GLY A 935 -27.48 -23.57 16.56
C GLY A 935 -26.43 -24.24 15.66
N GLY A 936 -26.11 -23.71 14.48
CA GLY A 936 -25.12 -24.30 13.56
C GLY A 936 -25.48 -24.18 12.08
N VAL A 937 -25.52 -25.31 11.37
CA VAL A 937 -25.85 -25.38 9.94
C VAL A 937 -26.91 -26.42 9.65
N GLU A 938 -27.79 -26.10 8.71
CA GLU A 938 -28.86 -26.97 8.21
C GLU A 938 -28.71 -27.12 6.69
N THR A 939 -29.00 -28.29 6.13
CA THR A 939 -28.97 -28.49 4.68
C THR A 939 -30.37 -28.78 4.14
N LEU A 940 -30.91 -27.83 3.39
CA LEU A 940 -32.22 -27.90 2.74
C LEU A 940 -32.08 -28.52 1.34
N LYS A 941 -33.06 -29.33 0.93
CA LYS A 941 -33.15 -29.84 -0.44
C LYS A 941 -34.48 -29.43 -1.08
N ALA A 942 -34.40 -28.87 -2.28
CA ALA A 942 -35.54 -28.38 -3.04
C ALA A 942 -35.41 -28.72 -4.53
N LYS A 943 -36.36 -28.21 -5.33
CA LYS A 943 -36.28 -28.16 -6.79
C LYS A 943 -36.45 -26.73 -7.27
N LEU A 944 -35.95 -26.45 -8.48
CA LEU A 944 -36.29 -25.25 -9.25
C LEU A 944 -37.80 -25.17 -9.52
N PRO A 945 -38.36 -23.95 -9.68
CA PRO A 945 -37.68 -22.67 -9.51
C PRO A 945 -37.49 -22.28 -8.03
N MET A 946 -36.49 -21.47 -7.69
CA MET A 946 -36.09 -21.25 -6.29
C MET A 946 -35.52 -19.83 -6.01
N VAL A 947 -35.78 -19.31 -4.81
CA VAL A 947 -35.17 -18.06 -4.28
C VAL A 947 -34.14 -18.41 -3.20
N ILE A 948 -32.93 -17.86 -3.28
CA ILE A 948 -31.84 -18.15 -2.34
C ILE A 948 -31.20 -16.84 -1.87
N THR A 949 -31.06 -16.66 -0.55
CA THR A 949 -30.37 -15.48 0.01
C THR A 949 -28.97 -15.83 0.52
N THR A 950 -27.95 -15.05 0.17
CA THR A 950 -26.54 -15.42 0.34
C THR A 950 -25.87 -14.78 1.57
N ASP A 951 -25.14 -15.58 2.36
CA ASP A 951 -24.32 -15.12 3.49
C ASP A 951 -22.81 -15.01 3.13
N LEU A 952 -22.08 -14.16 3.86
CA LEU A 952 -20.62 -13.96 3.81
C LEU A 952 -19.79 -15.25 3.74
N ARG A 953 -20.29 -16.37 4.26
CA ARG A 953 -19.59 -17.67 4.27
C ARG A 953 -19.73 -18.47 2.96
N LEU A 954 -20.65 -18.09 2.06
CA LEU A 954 -20.92 -18.82 0.81
C LEU A 954 -19.70 -18.89 -0.11
N ASN A 955 -19.05 -17.75 -0.33
CA ASN A 955 -17.94 -17.63 -1.27
C ASN A 955 -17.01 -16.46 -0.92
N THR A 956 -16.21 -16.02 -1.88
CA THR A 956 -15.42 -14.79 -1.78
C THR A 956 -15.50 -14.11 -3.13
N PRO A 957 -16.05 -12.89 -3.24
CA PRO A 957 -16.24 -12.24 -4.53
C PRO A 957 -14.91 -12.01 -5.26
N ARG A 958 -14.92 -12.19 -6.59
CA ARG A 958 -13.77 -11.82 -7.43
C ARG A 958 -13.68 -10.31 -7.59
N TYR A 959 -12.45 -9.80 -7.52
CA TYR A 959 -12.18 -8.43 -7.96
C TYR A 959 -12.31 -8.34 -9.49
N ALA A 960 -13.11 -7.40 -9.99
CA ALA A 960 -13.31 -7.19 -11.42
C ALA A 960 -12.03 -6.68 -12.08
N SER A 961 -11.48 -7.42 -13.06
CA SER A 961 -10.29 -6.98 -13.80
C SER A 961 -10.59 -5.77 -14.69
N LEU A 962 -9.59 -4.92 -14.96
CA LEU A 962 -9.80 -3.74 -15.80
C LEU A 962 -10.34 -4.09 -17.22
N PRO A 963 -9.85 -5.14 -17.92
CA PRO A 963 -10.46 -5.58 -19.17
C PRO A 963 -11.94 -5.96 -19.03
N ASN A 964 -12.37 -6.51 -17.88
CA ASN A 964 -13.78 -6.81 -17.65
C ASN A 964 -14.60 -5.55 -17.34
N ILE A 965 -14.05 -4.57 -16.61
CA ILE A 965 -14.68 -3.26 -16.38
C ILE A 965 -14.89 -2.53 -17.72
N MET A 966 -13.89 -2.55 -18.60
CA MET A 966 -13.98 -1.94 -19.94
C MET A 966 -14.99 -2.68 -20.84
N LYS A 967 -15.05 -4.02 -20.80
CA LYS A 967 -16.11 -4.80 -21.45
C LYS A 967 -17.49 -4.48 -20.85
N ALA A 968 -17.59 -4.27 -19.53
CA ALA A 968 -18.85 -3.94 -18.86
C ALA A 968 -19.41 -2.56 -19.23
N LYS A 969 -18.58 -1.57 -19.62
CA LYS A 969 -19.06 -0.33 -20.25
C LYS A 969 -19.85 -0.61 -21.57
N LYS A 970 -19.51 -1.69 -22.30
CA LYS A 970 -20.12 -2.07 -23.59
C LYS A 970 -21.25 -3.12 -23.48
N LYS A 971 -21.48 -3.72 -22.31
CA LYS A 971 -22.59 -4.68 -22.08
C LYS A 971 -23.97 -3.98 -22.07
N PRO A 972 -25.07 -4.67 -22.44
CA PRO A 972 -26.40 -4.06 -22.46
C PRO A 972 -26.84 -3.60 -21.06
N LEU A 973 -27.35 -2.37 -20.98
CA LEU A 973 -28.02 -1.83 -19.80
C LEU A 973 -29.35 -1.25 -20.26
N GLU A 974 -30.44 -1.90 -19.86
CA GLU A 974 -31.79 -1.42 -20.13
C GLU A 974 -32.21 -0.44 -19.03
N LYS A 975 -32.91 0.64 -19.42
CA LYS A 975 -33.53 1.57 -18.47
C LYS A 975 -35.05 1.40 -18.49
N LYS A 976 -35.63 1.24 -17.32
CA LYS A 976 -37.07 1.10 -17.06
C LYS A 976 -37.47 2.02 -15.90
N THR A 977 -38.77 2.10 -15.63
CA THR A 977 -39.39 2.80 -14.50
C THR A 977 -40.23 1.80 -13.69
N LEU A 978 -40.76 2.20 -12.54
CA LEU A 978 -41.72 1.36 -11.79
C LEU A 978 -43.03 1.13 -12.56
N ALA A 979 -43.43 2.08 -13.42
CA ALA A 979 -44.64 1.97 -14.24
C ALA A 979 -44.54 0.88 -15.32
N ASP A 980 -43.35 0.63 -15.89
CA ASP A 980 -43.09 -0.49 -16.81
C ASP A 980 -43.33 -1.89 -16.19
N PHE A 981 -43.45 -1.95 -14.86
CA PHE A 981 -43.74 -3.13 -14.08
C PHE A 981 -45.06 -3.04 -13.30
N GLU A 982 -45.90 -2.04 -13.58
CA GLU A 982 -47.20 -1.82 -12.91
C GLU A 982 -47.07 -1.64 -11.38
N ILE A 983 -45.94 -1.08 -10.92
CA ILE A 983 -45.63 -0.84 -9.50
C ILE A 983 -45.80 0.63 -9.12
N VAL A 984 -46.41 0.89 -7.96
CA VAL A 984 -46.50 2.22 -7.33
C VAL A 984 -45.68 2.21 -6.03
N ASP A 985 -44.84 3.24 -5.79
CA ASP A 985 -44.08 3.44 -4.54
C ASP A 985 -44.98 4.05 -3.44
N GLU A 986 -45.96 3.26 -3.00
CA GLU A 986 -46.74 3.53 -1.78
C GLU A 986 -45.86 3.25 -0.56
N LYS A 987 -45.70 4.23 0.34
CA LYS A 987 -45.04 4.02 1.64
C LYS A 987 -46.05 3.53 2.69
N ARG A 988 -45.65 2.54 3.47
CA ARG A 988 -46.36 1.96 4.63
C ARG A 988 -45.61 2.22 5.93
N LEU A 989 -44.29 2.39 5.85
CA LEU A 989 -43.42 2.66 6.98
C LEU A 989 -43.10 4.16 7.08
N LYS A 990 -43.05 4.68 8.30
CA LYS A 990 -42.62 6.06 8.60
C LYS A 990 -41.48 6.01 9.62
N THR A 991 -40.28 6.41 9.20
CA THR A 991 -39.15 6.59 10.12
C THR A 991 -39.47 7.69 11.12
N LEU A 992 -39.55 7.34 12.41
CA LEU A 992 -39.83 8.31 13.47
C LEU A 992 -38.56 8.99 13.99
N LYS A 993 -37.46 8.22 14.12
CA LYS A 993 -36.17 8.68 14.61
C LYS A 993 -35.07 7.68 14.23
N VAL A 994 -33.84 8.17 14.05
CA VAL A 994 -32.61 7.38 13.94
C VAL A 994 -31.61 7.92 14.98
N THR A 995 -31.02 7.02 15.79
CA THR A 995 -30.05 7.34 16.84
C THR A 995 -28.86 6.38 16.77
N GLU A 996 -27.66 6.81 17.19
CA GLU A 996 -26.53 5.87 17.30
C GLU A 996 -26.88 4.81 18.36
N PRO A 997 -26.46 3.54 18.19
CA PRO A 997 -26.66 2.53 19.23
C PRO A 997 -25.95 2.97 20.52
N PRO A 998 -26.47 2.62 21.71
CA PRO A 998 -25.80 2.91 22.97
C PRO A 998 -24.35 2.44 22.96
N ALA A 999 -23.44 3.25 23.52
CA ALA A 999 -22.04 2.87 23.63
C ALA A 999 -21.93 1.54 24.38
N ARG A 1000 -21.19 0.57 23.82
CA ARG A 1000 -20.98 -0.72 24.46
C ARG A 1000 -20.31 -0.51 25.81
N GLN A 1001 -20.95 -0.98 26.87
CA GLN A 1001 -20.35 -1.05 28.20
C GLN A 1001 -19.13 -1.99 28.17
N GLY A 1002 -18.14 -1.67 29.00
CA GLY A 1002 -16.97 -2.51 29.19
C GLY A 1002 -17.34 -3.90 29.72
N GLY A 1003 -16.65 -4.93 29.23
CA GLY A 1003 -16.82 -6.28 29.77
C GLY A 1003 -16.11 -6.41 31.12
N GLY A 1004 -16.82 -6.88 32.14
CA GLY A 1004 -16.21 -7.20 33.42
C GLY A 1004 -15.17 -8.31 33.28
N LYS A 1005 -13.98 -8.13 33.89
CA LYS A 1005 -13.09 -9.24 34.19
C LYS A 1005 -13.62 -9.98 35.41
N VAL A 1006 -13.42 -11.29 35.42
CA VAL A 1006 -13.71 -12.22 36.52
C VAL A 1006 -12.45 -13.03 36.77
N GLU A 1007 -12.24 -13.47 38.00
CA GLU A 1007 -10.98 -14.10 38.42
C GLU A 1007 -10.87 -15.56 37.90
N ASP A 1008 -12.01 -16.24 37.77
CA ASP A 1008 -12.09 -17.64 37.35
C ASP A 1008 -13.36 -17.94 36.49
N VAL A 1009 -13.58 -19.22 36.19
CA VAL A 1009 -14.70 -19.70 35.37
C VAL A 1009 -16.02 -19.73 36.16
N ASP A 1010 -15.98 -20.02 37.45
CA ASP A 1010 -17.19 -20.07 38.28
C ASP A 1010 -17.73 -18.67 38.57
N GLY A 1011 -16.86 -17.69 38.78
CA GLY A 1011 -17.18 -16.27 38.77
C GLY A 1011 -17.73 -15.81 37.42
N MET A 1012 -17.22 -16.34 36.29
CA MET A 1012 -17.84 -16.09 34.97
C MET A 1012 -19.26 -16.64 34.89
N ILE A 1013 -19.49 -17.87 35.32
CA ILE A 1013 -20.81 -18.53 35.29
C ILE A 1013 -21.78 -17.83 36.24
N SER A 1014 -21.35 -17.46 37.46
CA SER A 1014 -22.16 -16.70 38.41
C SER A 1014 -22.52 -15.33 37.83
N LYS A 1015 -21.56 -14.60 37.26
CA LYS A 1015 -21.84 -13.28 36.67
C LYS A 1015 -22.75 -13.37 35.44
N LEU A 1016 -22.65 -14.43 34.64
CA LEU A 1016 -23.58 -14.67 33.53
C LEU A 1016 -24.99 -14.99 34.02
N LYS A 1017 -25.15 -15.78 35.09
CA LYS A 1017 -26.46 -16.03 35.73
C LYS A 1017 -27.06 -14.76 36.35
N GLU A 1018 -26.25 -13.96 37.05
CA GLU A 1018 -26.66 -12.64 37.59
C GLU A 1018 -27.10 -11.67 36.48
N LEU A 1019 -26.53 -11.80 35.28
CA LEU A 1019 -26.90 -11.02 34.09
C LEU A 1019 -28.04 -11.66 33.26
N GLY A 1020 -28.61 -12.79 33.70
CA GLY A 1020 -29.68 -13.50 32.98
C GLY A 1020 -29.25 -14.10 31.63
N ALA A 1021 -27.96 -14.38 31.46
CA ALA A 1021 -27.34 -14.87 30.22
C ALA A 1021 -26.99 -16.38 30.23
N LEU A 1022 -27.29 -17.09 31.33
CA LEU A 1022 -27.18 -18.54 31.54
C LEU A 1022 -28.29 -19.04 32.48
#